data_AF-A0A199VRC3-F1
#
_entry.id   AF-A0A199VRC3-F1
#
_cell.length_a   1.000
_cell.length_b   1.000
_cell.length_c   1.000
_cell.angle_alpha   90.00
_cell.angle_beta   90.00
_cell.angle_gamma   90.00
#
_symmetry.space_group_name_H-M   'P 1'
#
loop_
_entity.id
_entity.type
_entity.pdbx_description
1 polymer ?
#
loop_
_entity_poly.entity_id
_entity_poly.type
_entity_poly.pdbx_seq_one_letter_code
_entity_poly.pdbx_strand_id
1 'polypeptide(L)'
;IALLIAKVRFLRESFGPDITMILQNFGHYCFTAYMFALGLEMDPLTVFESPGSDTIIGYVSMLSTVVVGALFSSVLVESRNAKNAYGGEEQHADLLYLHSRLGLIAGLANTASPVLTRLTTELKISNTRVGRLAIGAGIHTDMVSSFLTSVGAMLLSSGYRKLKALSCLLGLIIEMALVVRVAKPIMDWISERNPEGKRVKGVDVAGVVVMILALCGVATKLHGDANMAVFLIGLVLPRQGRASRLLVNNINLLLSTVILPLYVCFVCLSLRNDGNVEGSSKSDYVIDTPLSWTKLSILSTAAAAGKVLGTLAAGRFQGLNWLESLALGLLLNIKGYYHVFFAYQATNSAMISDQLFVAILFTVLGTAMLTPLVGVTIAARSRRRAKRQLMGLQFLDPTSDVRIMTGLYAADNIPMTLNFIESVRWGSGPRGLTVYAIDMVEMTDRAAATLVKGDGQEVVTVGDESVVEFRKLVGEALVAYQQQDGNDGVKIQRLLAVSSFSDMHRDICSYAEDVLAVLIVLPFHKRQKLDGSMDLGHPGHRQVNQKVLQYAPCSVGILVDRGQGRVNKSSVSEATQNVVAIFIGGADDREALTLAARMSRHPGIELTVIRILPNAAARARASARMTAFASSEEEAQTRADDEYFTKFYERYVAEKAAGYVEKHVCDGAEIVKVLRSLESQYQLFIVGQGRSRNSVITDGLAEWAECPEIGPVGDILASSEFSVTASVLVVQQHDVRKRLKIIDEEFMPF
;
A
#
# COMPACT_ATOMS: atom_id res chain seq x y z
N ILE A 1 -26.02 12.32 -18.69
CA ILE A 1 -26.94 13.48 -18.61
C ILE A 1 -26.53 14.60 -19.56
N ALA A 2 -25.32 15.17 -19.44
CA ALA A 2 -24.82 16.21 -20.37
C ALA A 2 -24.92 15.84 -21.87
N LEU A 3 -24.53 14.61 -22.23
CA LEU A 3 -24.69 14.06 -23.59
C LEU A 3 -26.14 13.97 -24.08
N LEU A 4 -27.10 13.75 -23.15
CA LEU A 4 -28.53 13.73 -23.46
C LEU A 4 -29.06 15.15 -23.67
N ILE A 5 -28.63 16.10 -22.85
CA ILE A 5 -28.97 17.53 -22.96
C ILE A 5 -28.50 18.09 -24.31
N ALA A 6 -27.28 17.75 -24.74
CA ALA A 6 -26.74 18.19 -26.03
C ALA A 6 -27.50 17.66 -27.26
N LYS A 7 -28.22 16.53 -27.14
CA LYS A 7 -29.07 16.00 -28.21
C LYS A 7 -30.40 16.74 -28.34
N VAL A 8 -30.86 17.44 -27.29
CA VAL A 8 -32.13 18.15 -27.30
C VAL A 8 -31.96 19.49 -28.01
N ARG A 9 -32.48 19.58 -29.23
CA ARG A 9 -32.39 20.77 -30.11
C ARG A 9 -32.86 22.05 -29.43
N PHE A 10 -33.96 22.01 -28.70
CA PHE A 10 -34.52 23.15 -27.97
C PHE A 10 -33.55 23.73 -26.91
N LEU A 11 -32.89 22.86 -26.13
CA LEU A 11 -31.92 23.31 -25.12
C LEU A 11 -30.69 23.91 -25.79
N ARG A 12 -30.18 23.27 -26.86
CA ARG A 12 -29.05 23.78 -27.65
C ARG A 12 -29.32 25.13 -28.30
N GLU A 13 -30.51 25.36 -28.83
CA GLU A 13 -30.92 26.66 -29.41
C GLU A 13 -31.16 27.73 -28.33
N SER A 14 -31.51 27.33 -27.10
CA SER A 14 -31.64 28.23 -25.95
C SER A 14 -30.29 28.73 -25.42
N PHE A 15 -29.20 27.98 -25.65
CA PHE A 15 -27.84 28.43 -25.35
C PHE A 15 -27.32 29.33 -26.47
N GLY A 16 -27.64 30.62 -26.38
CA GLY A 16 -27.14 31.64 -27.31
C GLY A 16 -25.60 31.78 -27.28
N PRO A 17 -25.01 32.46 -28.29
CA PRO A 17 -23.56 32.66 -28.40
C PRO A 17 -22.97 33.34 -27.15
N ASP A 18 -23.71 34.25 -26.51
CA ASP A 18 -23.27 34.93 -25.29
C ASP A 18 -23.10 33.97 -24.11
N ILE A 19 -24.03 33.03 -23.94
CA ILE A 19 -23.96 32.04 -22.86
C ILE A 19 -22.78 31.08 -23.11
N THR A 20 -22.54 30.70 -24.37
CA THR A 20 -21.38 29.85 -24.71
C THR A 20 -20.06 30.56 -24.45
N MET A 21 -19.97 31.87 -24.74
CA MET A 21 -18.78 32.67 -24.45
C MET A 21 -18.54 32.83 -22.94
N ILE A 22 -19.61 33.05 -22.16
CA ILE A 22 -19.53 33.11 -20.69
C ILE A 22 -19.03 31.78 -20.13
N LEU A 23 -19.59 30.66 -20.62
CA LEU A 23 -19.24 29.33 -20.14
C LEU A 23 -17.80 28.94 -20.53
N GLN A 24 -17.33 29.38 -21.70
CA GLN A 24 -15.94 29.26 -22.14
C GLN A 24 -14.99 30.03 -21.22
N ASN A 25 -15.27 31.31 -20.97
CA ASN A 25 -14.43 32.14 -20.10
C ASN A 25 -14.39 31.58 -18.68
N PHE A 26 -15.54 31.14 -18.16
CA PHE A 26 -15.62 30.46 -16.88
C PHE A 26 -14.76 29.19 -16.85
N GLY A 27 -14.82 28.36 -17.89
CA GLY A 27 -13.99 27.17 -18.05
C GLY A 27 -12.49 27.47 -18.03
N HIS A 28 -12.05 28.55 -18.69
CA HIS A 28 -10.66 29.00 -18.66
C HIS A 28 -10.20 29.37 -17.24
N TYR A 29 -10.94 30.22 -16.51
CA TYR A 29 -10.59 30.58 -15.13
C TYR A 29 -10.52 29.37 -14.19
N CYS A 30 -11.45 28.44 -14.37
CA CYS A 30 -11.50 27.21 -13.60
C CYS A 30 -10.28 26.32 -13.86
N PHE A 31 -9.85 26.20 -15.11
CA PHE A 31 -8.65 25.45 -15.43
C PHE A 31 -7.38 26.14 -14.93
N THR A 32 -7.33 27.47 -14.96
CA THR A 32 -6.25 28.22 -14.34
C THR A 32 -6.15 27.93 -12.85
N ALA A 33 -7.28 27.88 -12.13
CA ALA A 33 -7.32 27.47 -10.73
C ALA A 33 -6.91 26.00 -10.52
N TYR A 34 -7.24 25.11 -11.46
CA TYR A 34 -6.75 23.73 -11.42
C TYR A 34 -5.23 23.64 -11.58
N MET A 35 -4.68 24.28 -12.60
CA MET A 35 -3.23 24.28 -12.86
C MET A 35 -2.46 24.87 -11.68
N PHE A 36 -3.05 25.85 -10.97
CA PHE A 36 -2.52 26.34 -9.69
C PHE A 36 -2.42 25.22 -8.65
N ALA A 37 -3.54 24.55 -8.37
CA ALA A 37 -3.62 23.50 -7.37
C ALA A 37 -2.68 22.34 -7.71
N LEU A 38 -2.59 21.97 -9.00
CA LEU A 38 -1.67 20.96 -9.49
C LEU A 38 -0.21 21.37 -9.24
N GLY A 39 0.18 22.60 -9.59
CA GLY A 39 1.53 23.11 -9.32
C GLY A 39 1.84 23.09 -7.82
N LEU A 40 0.88 23.46 -6.97
CA LEU A 40 1.01 23.49 -5.52
C LEU A 40 1.07 22.08 -4.88
N GLU A 41 0.57 21.04 -5.55
CA GLU A 41 0.66 19.64 -5.12
C GLU A 41 1.97 18.94 -5.57
N MET A 42 2.65 19.39 -6.64
CA MET A 42 3.84 18.75 -7.27
C MET A 42 5.25 19.25 -6.85
N ASP A 43 6.08 18.46 -6.16
CA ASP A 43 7.35 18.98 -5.60
C ASP A 43 8.46 18.97 -6.66
N PRO A 44 8.95 20.13 -7.14
CA PRO A 44 9.96 20.16 -8.19
C PRO A 44 11.31 19.61 -7.73
N LEU A 45 11.61 19.59 -6.43
CA LEU A 45 12.90 19.10 -5.92
C LEU A 45 13.03 17.57 -6.08
N THR A 46 11.89 16.86 -6.06
CA THR A 46 11.85 15.39 -6.23
C THR A 46 12.38 14.93 -7.60
N VAL A 47 12.40 15.80 -8.62
CA VAL A 47 12.97 15.50 -9.94
C VAL A 47 14.48 15.37 -9.89
N PHE A 48 15.13 16.09 -8.97
CA PHE A 48 16.59 16.15 -8.85
C PHE A 48 17.17 15.12 -7.88
N GLU A 49 16.32 14.45 -7.10
CA GLU A 49 16.72 13.37 -6.21
C GLU A 49 17.04 12.08 -6.99
N SER A 50 17.72 11.13 -6.34
CA SER A 50 18.06 9.85 -6.97
C SER A 50 16.79 9.12 -7.41
N PRO A 51 16.69 8.67 -8.68
CA PRO A 51 15.44 8.17 -9.23
C PRO A 51 15.01 6.88 -8.51
N GLY A 52 13.86 6.97 -7.84
CA GLY A 52 13.20 5.83 -7.23
C GLY A 52 12.59 4.89 -8.26
N SER A 53 12.09 3.76 -7.76
CA SER A 53 11.37 2.76 -8.56
C SER A 53 10.17 3.36 -9.33
N ASP A 54 9.38 4.18 -8.65
CA ASP A 54 8.25 4.93 -9.20
C ASP A 54 8.66 5.95 -10.28
N THR A 55 9.74 6.69 -10.06
CA THR A 55 10.28 7.67 -11.02
C THR A 55 10.66 7.02 -12.35
N ILE A 56 11.40 5.91 -12.29
CA ILE A 56 11.83 5.16 -13.49
C ILE A 56 10.62 4.61 -14.25
N ILE A 57 9.64 4.05 -13.55
CA ILE A 57 8.42 3.52 -14.18
C ILE A 57 7.65 4.64 -14.86
N GLY A 58 7.51 5.80 -14.20
CA GLY A 58 6.89 7.00 -14.76
C GLY A 58 7.56 7.43 -16.06
N TYR A 59 8.88 7.65 -16.04
CA TYR A 59 9.62 8.15 -17.21
C TYR A 59 9.68 7.16 -18.37
N VAL A 60 9.88 5.87 -18.10
CA VAL A 60 9.89 4.85 -19.16
C VAL A 60 8.50 4.70 -19.79
N SER A 61 7.43 4.79 -18.99
CA SER A 61 6.06 4.76 -19.51
C SER A 61 5.73 5.95 -20.39
N MET A 62 6.19 7.15 -19.98
CA MET A 62 6.01 8.38 -20.74
C MET A 62 6.78 8.31 -22.05
N LEU A 63 8.06 7.93 -22.01
CA LEU A 63 8.90 7.81 -23.19
C LEU A 63 8.34 6.78 -24.19
N SER A 64 7.89 5.62 -23.70
CA SER A 64 7.27 4.60 -24.56
C SER A 64 5.99 5.13 -25.23
N THR A 65 5.15 5.84 -24.47
CA THR A 65 3.93 6.46 -25.02
C THR A 65 4.25 7.54 -26.05
N VAL A 66 5.31 8.32 -25.84
CA VAL A 66 5.77 9.34 -26.79
C VAL A 66 6.26 8.70 -28.09
N VAL A 67 7.04 7.62 -28.01
CA VAL A 67 7.53 6.89 -29.19
C VAL A 67 6.38 6.29 -30.00
N VAL A 68 5.44 5.60 -29.34
CA VAL A 68 4.27 5.03 -30.02
C VAL A 68 3.38 6.14 -30.58
N GLY A 69 3.17 7.21 -29.82
CA GLY A 69 2.42 8.38 -30.27
C GLY A 69 3.04 9.05 -31.50
N ALA A 70 4.37 9.18 -31.55
CA ALA A 70 5.08 9.73 -32.69
C ALA A 70 4.89 8.87 -33.95
N LEU A 71 4.99 7.54 -33.82
CA LEU A 71 4.79 6.59 -34.93
C LEU A 71 3.37 6.64 -35.51
N PHE A 72 2.34 6.73 -34.66
CA PHE A 72 0.94 6.73 -35.10
C PHE A 72 0.40 8.13 -35.45
N SER A 73 1.05 9.21 -34.99
CA SER A 73 0.62 10.58 -35.28
C SER A 73 0.70 10.96 -36.77
N SER A 74 1.56 10.30 -37.55
CA SER A 74 1.69 10.50 -39.00
C SER A 74 0.45 10.10 -39.78
N VAL A 75 -0.41 9.24 -39.20
CA VAL A 75 -1.60 8.67 -39.85
C VAL A 75 -2.85 9.56 -39.65
N LEU A 76 -2.81 10.55 -38.76
CA LEU A 76 -4.02 11.19 -38.21
C LEU A 76 -4.11 12.70 -38.40
N VAL A 77 -2.98 13.41 -38.50
CA VAL A 77 -3.01 14.85 -38.74
C VAL A 77 -3.10 15.11 -40.24
N GLU A 78 -4.28 14.85 -40.82
CA GLU A 78 -4.63 15.40 -42.13
C GLU A 78 -4.88 16.91 -41.93
N SER A 79 -3.88 17.71 -42.30
CA SER A 79 -3.90 19.17 -42.19
C SER A 79 -5.04 19.77 -43.02
N ARG A 80 -6.21 19.94 -42.42
CA ARG A 80 -7.18 20.95 -42.87
C ARG A 80 -6.73 22.30 -42.27
N ASN A 81 -6.04 23.09 -43.10
CA ASN A 81 -5.91 24.55 -43.00
C ASN A 81 -4.70 25.17 -42.26
N ALA A 82 -3.57 24.48 -42.08
CA ALA A 82 -2.34 25.18 -41.67
C ALA A 82 -1.85 26.23 -42.72
N LYS A 83 -2.26 26.09 -43.99
CA LYS A 83 -1.89 27.02 -45.08
C LYS A 83 -2.72 28.31 -45.15
N ASN A 84 -3.89 28.37 -44.50
CA ASN A 84 -4.85 29.47 -44.71
C ASN A 84 -4.98 30.44 -43.52
N ALA A 85 -4.51 30.07 -42.32
CA ALA A 85 -4.70 30.89 -41.10
C ALA A 85 -3.63 31.97 -40.90
N TYR A 86 -2.43 31.81 -41.45
CA TYR A 86 -1.36 32.81 -41.42
C TYR A 86 -0.69 32.85 -42.80
N GLY A 87 -0.78 33.99 -43.47
CA GLY A 87 -0.28 34.15 -44.83
C GLY A 87 1.22 33.84 -44.95
N GLY A 88 1.55 32.94 -45.90
CA GLY A 88 2.65 33.19 -46.84
C GLY A 88 4.06 32.65 -46.58
N GLU A 89 4.39 32.05 -45.43
CA GLU A 89 5.75 31.48 -45.23
C GLU A 89 5.75 29.97 -44.94
N GLU A 90 6.23 29.17 -45.91
CA GLU A 90 6.24 27.70 -45.86
C GLU A 90 7.03 27.13 -44.67
N GLN A 91 8.07 27.82 -44.18
CA GLN A 91 8.87 27.37 -43.03
C GLN A 91 8.13 27.42 -41.68
N HIS A 92 7.15 28.32 -41.52
CA HIS A 92 6.39 28.47 -40.28
C HIS A 92 5.30 27.39 -40.13
N ALA A 93 4.80 26.84 -41.26
CA ALA A 93 3.77 25.81 -41.26
C ALA A 93 4.30 24.45 -40.77
N ASP A 94 5.51 24.05 -41.17
CA ASP A 94 6.11 22.77 -40.77
C ASP A 94 6.49 22.72 -39.29
N LEU A 95 6.97 23.84 -38.73
CA LEU A 95 7.29 23.96 -37.31
C LEU A 95 6.04 23.96 -36.42
N LEU A 96 4.97 24.62 -36.86
CA LEU A 96 3.67 24.59 -36.18
C LEU A 96 3.04 23.18 -36.22
N TYR A 97 3.23 22.48 -37.34
CA TYR A 97 2.79 21.09 -37.50
C TYR A 97 3.57 20.13 -36.59
N LEU A 98 4.90 20.28 -36.47
CA LEU A 98 5.71 19.50 -35.54
C LEU A 98 5.31 19.79 -34.08
N HIS A 99 5.09 21.05 -33.74
CA HIS A 99 4.71 21.45 -32.40
C HIS A 99 3.33 20.90 -32.00
N SER A 100 2.33 21.02 -32.86
CA SER A 100 0.98 20.49 -32.59
C SER A 100 0.98 18.98 -32.40
N ARG A 101 1.82 18.26 -33.13
CA ARG A 101 2.05 16.82 -32.93
C ARG A 101 2.71 16.53 -31.58
N LEU A 102 3.77 17.25 -31.23
CA LEU A 102 4.47 17.06 -29.95
C LEU A 102 3.57 17.39 -28.75
N GLY A 103 2.77 18.46 -28.82
CA GLY A 103 1.80 18.82 -27.79
C GLY A 103 0.72 17.76 -27.62
N LEU A 104 0.15 17.26 -28.73
CA LEU A 104 -0.84 16.17 -28.69
C LEU A 104 -0.27 14.89 -28.06
N ILE A 105 0.95 14.52 -28.44
CA ILE A 105 1.64 13.33 -27.89
C ILE A 105 1.94 13.52 -26.40
N ALA A 106 2.40 14.70 -25.98
CA ALA A 106 2.66 15.02 -24.58
C ALA A 106 1.38 14.97 -23.73
N GLY A 107 0.27 15.49 -24.24
CA GLY A 107 -1.04 15.42 -23.59
C GLY A 107 -1.56 13.99 -23.46
N LEU A 108 -1.37 13.14 -24.49
CA LEU A 108 -1.75 11.72 -24.44
C LEU A 108 -0.85 10.89 -23.53
N ALA A 109 0.43 11.27 -23.40
CA ALA A 109 1.37 10.64 -22.49
C ALA A 109 1.13 11.01 -21.03
N ASN A 110 0.34 12.04 -20.73
CA ASN A 110 0.01 12.43 -19.36
C ASN A 110 -0.89 11.38 -18.65
N THR A 111 -0.71 11.18 -17.35
CA THR A 111 -1.63 10.45 -16.44
C THR A 111 -2.27 11.45 -15.49
N ALA A 112 -3.58 11.37 -15.28
CA ALA A 112 -4.24 12.24 -14.31
C ALA A 112 -3.98 11.76 -12.88
N SER A 113 -2.92 12.28 -12.27
CA SER A 113 -2.48 11.89 -10.93
C SER A 113 -3.54 12.11 -9.84
N PRO A 114 -4.38 13.19 -9.84
CA PRO A 114 -5.38 13.38 -8.80
C PRO A 114 -6.53 12.36 -8.90
N VAL A 115 -6.95 12.04 -10.13
CA VAL A 115 -7.99 11.03 -10.39
C VAL A 115 -7.49 9.64 -10.02
N LEU A 116 -6.25 9.30 -10.38
CA LEU A 116 -5.60 8.05 -10.01
C LEU A 116 -5.51 7.91 -8.48
N THR A 117 -5.08 8.95 -7.77
CA THR A 117 -4.92 8.94 -6.31
C THR A 117 -6.28 8.77 -5.61
N ARG A 118 -7.30 9.52 -6.05
CA ARG A 118 -8.66 9.39 -5.51
C ARG A 118 -9.21 7.98 -5.74
N LEU A 119 -9.11 7.48 -6.97
CA LEU A 119 -9.64 6.18 -7.36
C LEU A 119 -8.94 5.03 -6.63
N THR A 120 -7.61 5.06 -6.50
CA THR A 120 -6.87 4.05 -5.72
C THR A 120 -7.19 4.10 -4.23
N THR A 121 -7.53 5.28 -3.70
CA THR A 121 -7.98 5.46 -2.31
C THR A 121 -9.40 4.93 -2.10
N GLU A 122 -10.35 5.27 -2.97
CA GLU A 122 -11.73 4.76 -2.94
C GLU A 122 -11.76 3.23 -3.07
N LEU A 123 -10.87 2.66 -3.87
CA LEU A 123 -10.71 1.22 -4.05
C LEU A 123 -9.88 0.54 -2.94
N LYS A 124 -9.43 1.28 -1.92
CA LYS A 124 -8.60 0.79 -0.79
C LYS A 124 -7.30 0.07 -1.24
N ILE A 125 -6.73 0.45 -2.38
CA ILE A 125 -5.47 -0.11 -2.90
C ILE A 125 -4.30 0.85 -2.81
N SER A 126 -4.51 2.11 -2.40
CA SER A 126 -3.48 3.14 -2.24
C SER A 126 -2.30 2.70 -1.35
N ASN A 127 -2.59 1.93 -0.29
CA ASN A 127 -1.57 1.42 0.63
C ASN A 127 -0.81 0.20 0.09
N THR A 128 -1.21 -0.40 -1.03
CA THR A 128 -0.49 -1.55 -1.61
C THR A 128 0.78 -1.10 -2.32
N ARG A 129 1.79 -1.97 -2.45
CA ARG A 129 3.01 -1.69 -3.21
C ARG A 129 2.72 -1.18 -4.63
N VAL A 130 1.77 -1.81 -5.34
CA VAL A 130 1.35 -1.39 -6.70
C VAL A 130 0.65 -0.03 -6.66
N GLY A 131 -0.21 0.23 -5.67
CA GLY A 131 -0.88 1.52 -5.50
C GLY A 131 0.08 2.67 -5.22
N ARG A 132 1.03 2.48 -4.30
CA ARG A 132 2.07 3.48 -3.99
C ARG A 132 2.92 3.81 -5.21
N LEU A 133 3.38 2.78 -5.93
CA LEU A 133 4.13 2.97 -7.17
C LEU A 133 3.30 3.66 -8.27
N ALA A 134 2.01 3.36 -8.38
CA ALA A 134 1.13 3.99 -9.36
C ALA A 134 0.94 5.48 -9.07
N ILE A 135 0.68 5.84 -7.80
CA ILE A 135 0.50 7.24 -7.39
C ILE A 135 1.80 8.01 -7.63
N GLY A 136 2.94 7.51 -7.17
CA GLY A 136 4.25 8.16 -7.37
C GLY A 136 4.59 8.33 -8.85
N ALA A 137 4.51 7.26 -9.64
CA ALA A 137 4.76 7.32 -11.08
C ALA A 137 3.79 8.28 -11.80
N GLY A 138 2.51 8.29 -11.39
CA GLY A 138 1.49 9.19 -11.92
C GLY A 138 1.84 10.67 -11.68
N ILE A 139 2.21 11.02 -10.45
CA ILE A 139 2.65 12.38 -10.06
C ILE A 139 3.83 12.82 -10.91
N HIS A 140 4.87 11.99 -11.07
CA HIS A 140 6.02 12.31 -11.93
C HIS A 140 5.62 12.51 -13.40
N THR A 141 4.77 11.64 -13.96
CA THR A 141 4.31 11.81 -15.36
C THR A 141 3.50 13.08 -15.57
N ASP A 142 2.68 13.46 -14.59
CA ASP A 142 1.82 14.66 -14.62
C ASP A 142 2.65 15.94 -14.50
N MET A 143 3.62 15.95 -13.59
CA MET A 143 4.58 17.04 -13.44
C MET A 143 5.40 17.28 -14.71
N VAL A 144 6.04 16.24 -15.26
CA VAL A 144 6.91 16.37 -16.44
C VAL A 144 6.09 16.75 -17.68
N SER A 145 4.92 16.14 -17.89
CA SER A 145 4.08 16.47 -19.04
C SER A 145 3.46 17.87 -18.95
N SER A 146 3.01 18.30 -17.78
CA SER A 146 2.50 19.66 -17.56
C SER A 146 3.59 20.71 -17.74
N PHE A 147 4.80 20.44 -17.25
CA PHE A 147 5.96 21.30 -17.47
C PHE A 147 6.33 21.40 -18.96
N LEU A 148 6.45 20.27 -19.66
CA LEU A 148 6.75 20.25 -21.10
C LEU A 148 5.68 20.96 -21.94
N THR A 149 4.40 20.77 -21.60
CA THR A 149 3.28 21.43 -22.29
C THR A 149 3.32 22.95 -22.07
N SER A 150 3.62 23.37 -20.84
CA SER A 150 3.74 24.79 -20.48
C SER A 150 4.89 25.48 -21.22
N VAL A 151 6.08 24.88 -21.21
CA VAL A 151 7.25 25.41 -21.95
C VAL A 151 6.98 25.40 -23.46
N GLY A 152 6.29 24.37 -23.96
CA GLY A 152 5.88 24.28 -25.36
C GLY A 152 4.96 25.44 -25.78
N ALA A 153 3.93 25.74 -24.99
CA ALA A 153 3.01 26.84 -25.24
C ALA A 153 3.71 28.21 -25.22
N MET A 154 4.68 28.40 -24.32
CA MET A 154 5.49 29.62 -24.27
C MET A 154 6.28 29.83 -25.56
N LEU A 155 6.94 28.78 -26.06
CA LEU A 155 7.74 28.85 -27.29
C LEU A 155 6.87 29.19 -28.51
N LEU A 156 5.63 28.69 -28.58
CA LEU A 156 4.64 29.06 -29.61
C LEU A 156 4.29 30.55 -29.59
N SER A 157 3.99 31.11 -28.41
CA SER A 157 3.60 32.53 -28.26
C SER A 157 4.68 33.50 -28.75
N SER A 158 5.94 33.03 -28.78
CA SER A 158 7.09 33.80 -29.23
C SER A 158 7.22 33.86 -30.77
N GLY A 159 6.38 33.14 -31.52
CA GLY A 159 6.44 33.07 -32.99
C GLY A 159 7.79 32.58 -33.50
N TYR A 160 8.48 31.73 -32.73
CA TYR A 160 9.81 31.15 -33.02
C TYR A 160 10.94 32.15 -33.29
N ARG A 161 10.74 33.45 -33.02
CA ARG A 161 11.83 34.43 -33.08
C ARG A 161 12.78 34.21 -31.92
N LYS A 162 14.03 33.80 -32.21
CA LYS A 162 15.07 33.50 -31.20
C LYS A 162 15.17 34.56 -30.09
N LEU A 163 15.08 35.83 -30.45
CA LEU A 163 15.16 36.95 -29.50
C LEU A 163 13.95 37.01 -28.54
N LYS A 164 12.74 36.70 -29.05
CA LYS A 164 11.51 36.67 -28.24
C LYS A 164 11.47 35.43 -27.35
N ALA A 165 11.90 34.27 -27.87
CA ALA A 165 12.04 33.04 -27.09
C ALA A 165 13.04 33.21 -25.92
N LEU A 166 14.17 33.88 -26.16
CA LEU A 166 15.14 34.19 -25.11
C LEU A 166 14.57 35.17 -24.07
N SER A 167 13.80 36.18 -24.50
CA SER A 167 13.12 37.10 -23.56
C SER A 167 12.06 36.40 -22.70
N CYS A 168 11.35 35.40 -23.25
CA CYS A 168 10.40 34.59 -22.48
C CYS A 168 11.14 33.69 -21.48
N LEU A 169 12.24 33.04 -21.86
CA LEU A 169 13.05 32.26 -20.91
C LEU A 169 13.60 33.13 -19.77
N LEU A 170 14.10 34.33 -20.09
CA LEU A 170 14.60 35.27 -19.09
C LEU A 170 13.48 35.77 -18.16
N GLY A 171 12.32 36.11 -18.73
CA GLY A 171 11.16 36.52 -17.94
C GLY A 171 10.65 35.41 -17.01
N LEU A 172 10.77 34.14 -17.40
CA LEU A 172 10.39 33.00 -16.56
C LEU A 172 11.33 32.88 -15.36
N ILE A 173 12.63 33.04 -15.57
CA ILE A 173 13.61 33.05 -14.49
C ILE A 173 13.34 34.22 -13.53
N ILE A 174 13.07 35.41 -14.07
CA ILE A 174 12.75 36.62 -13.27
C ILE A 174 11.47 36.41 -12.46
N GLU A 175 10.44 35.83 -13.07
CA GLU A 175 9.17 35.51 -12.42
C GLU A 175 9.37 34.52 -11.28
N MET A 176 10.06 33.40 -11.53
CA MET A 176 10.35 32.41 -10.49
C MET A 176 11.12 33.04 -9.32
N ALA A 177 12.10 33.89 -9.61
CA ALA A 177 12.82 34.64 -8.58
C ALA A 177 11.91 35.61 -7.80
N LEU A 178 10.98 36.28 -8.48
CA LEU A 178 9.99 37.18 -7.87
C LEU A 178 9.03 36.42 -6.95
N VAL A 179 8.52 35.27 -7.39
CA VAL A 179 7.63 34.42 -6.59
C VAL A 179 8.35 33.92 -5.34
N VAL A 180 9.59 33.42 -5.46
CA VAL A 180 10.38 33.02 -4.28
C VAL A 180 10.58 34.19 -3.31
N ARG A 181 10.88 35.39 -3.82
CA ARG A 181 11.17 36.59 -3.01
C ARG A 181 9.92 37.18 -2.33
N VAL A 182 8.75 37.08 -2.95
CA VAL A 182 7.51 37.73 -2.48
C VAL A 182 6.57 36.73 -1.82
N ALA A 183 6.30 35.59 -2.45
CA ALA A 183 5.29 34.65 -1.97
C ALA A 183 5.75 33.90 -0.72
N LYS A 184 7.02 33.47 -0.66
CA LYS A 184 7.56 32.74 0.50
C LYS A 184 7.44 33.53 1.82
N PRO A 185 7.98 34.77 1.95
CA PRO A 185 7.89 35.51 3.21
C PRO A 185 6.45 35.88 3.60
N ILE A 186 5.57 36.14 2.62
CA ILE A 186 4.15 36.43 2.88
C ILE A 186 3.44 35.18 3.43
N MET A 187 3.71 34.01 2.86
CA MET A 187 3.12 32.75 3.32
C MET A 187 3.62 32.36 4.71
N ASP A 188 4.91 32.56 4.98
CA ASP A 188 5.49 32.33 6.31
C ASP A 188 4.87 33.28 7.35
N TRP A 189 4.74 34.57 7.02
CA TRP A 189 4.08 35.57 7.86
C TRP A 189 2.60 35.24 8.16
N ILE A 190 1.85 34.76 7.16
CA ILE A 190 0.46 34.32 7.33
C ILE A 190 0.37 33.08 8.21
N SER A 191 1.33 32.16 8.08
CA SER A 191 1.42 30.94 8.88
C SER A 191 1.70 31.27 10.35
N GLU A 192 2.62 32.20 10.63
CA GLU A 192 2.91 32.69 11.99
C GLU A 192 1.72 33.39 12.64
N ARG A 193 0.95 34.16 11.85
CA ARG A 193 -0.25 34.88 12.32
C ARG A 193 -1.42 33.95 12.65
N ASN A 194 -1.40 32.71 12.17
CA ASN A 194 -2.45 31.71 12.36
C ASN A 194 -1.87 30.45 13.05
N PRO A 195 -1.56 30.52 14.37
CA PRO A 195 -0.94 29.42 15.11
C PRO A 195 -1.83 28.17 15.19
N GLU A 196 -1.20 27.02 15.44
CA GLU A 196 -1.83 25.71 15.32
C GLU A 196 -3.01 25.52 16.27
N GLY A 197 -4.16 25.08 15.72
CA GLY A 197 -5.39 24.79 16.49
C GLY A 197 -6.53 25.80 16.34
N LYS A 198 -6.31 26.96 15.66
CA LYS A 198 -7.36 27.96 15.38
C LYS A 198 -7.76 27.98 13.88
N ARG A 199 -8.99 28.38 13.57
CA ARG A 199 -9.47 28.56 12.19
C ARG A 199 -8.70 29.71 11.51
N VAL A 200 -8.25 29.50 10.27
CA VAL A 200 -7.57 30.53 9.47
C VAL A 200 -8.54 31.69 9.22
N LYS A 201 -8.08 32.93 9.42
CA LYS A 201 -8.92 34.11 9.18
C LYS A 201 -9.19 34.27 7.68
N GLY A 202 -10.45 34.56 7.32
CA GLY A 202 -10.85 34.73 5.91
C GLY A 202 -10.11 35.87 5.20
N VAL A 203 -9.71 36.92 5.92
CA VAL A 203 -8.88 38.03 5.40
C VAL A 203 -7.49 37.58 4.95
N ASP A 204 -6.88 36.61 5.66
CA ASP A 204 -5.56 36.11 5.29
C ASP A 204 -5.67 35.22 4.05
N VAL A 205 -6.72 34.41 3.92
CA VAL A 205 -7.02 33.62 2.70
C VAL A 205 -7.29 34.53 1.51
N ALA A 206 -8.09 35.59 1.68
CA ALA A 206 -8.33 36.59 0.65
C ALA A 206 -7.03 37.30 0.23
N GLY A 207 -6.15 37.60 1.20
CA GLY A 207 -4.82 38.15 0.93
C GLY A 207 -3.96 37.24 0.04
N VAL A 208 -3.96 35.93 0.30
CA VAL A 208 -3.25 34.95 -0.54
C VAL A 208 -3.83 34.92 -1.96
N VAL A 209 -5.16 34.90 -2.10
CA VAL A 209 -5.82 34.91 -3.42
C VAL A 209 -5.47 36.19 -4.21
N VAL A 210 -5.52 37.36 -3.57
CA VAL A 210 -5.15 38.63 -4.20
C VAL A 210 -3.68 38.64 -4.64
N MET A 211 -2.78 38.11 -3.81
CA MET A 211 -1.36 37.98 -4.13
C MET A 211 -1.15 37.08 -5.34
N ILE A 212 -1.81 35.92 -5.39
CA ILE A 212 -1.75 35.01 -6.54
C ILE A 212 -2.27 35.73 -7.80
N LEU A 213 -3.43 36.38 -7.74
CA LEU A 213 -3.99 37.11 -8.88
C LEU A 213 -3.04 38.22 -9.38
N ALA A 214 -2.38 38.94 -8.47
CA ALA A 214 -1.40 39.97 -8.83
C ALA A 214 -0.18 39.36 -9.54
N LEU A 215 0.38 38.26 -9.02
CA LEU A 215 1.49 37.54 -9.66
C LEU A 215 1.09 37.00 -11.03
N CYS A 216 -0.11 36.44 -11.17
CA CYS A 216 -0.65 35.96 -12.45
C CYS A 216 -0.82 37.10 -13.47
N GLY A 217 -1.25 38.27 -13.01
CA GLY A 217 -1.38 39.47 -13.86
C GLY A 217 -0.04 40.00 -14.38
N VAL A 218 1.05 39.83 -13.61
CA VAL A 218 2.41 40.17 -14.05
C VAL A 218 2.92 39.12 -15.04
N ALA A 219 2.73 37.84 -14.73
CA ALA A 219 3.20 36.71 -15.53
C ALA A 219 2.54 36.63 -16.92
N THR A 220 1.23 36.88 -17.00
CA THR A 220 0.50 36.94 -18.27
C THR A 220 1.01 38.03 -19.20
N LYS A 221 1.50 39.16 -18.67
CA LYS A 221 2.13 40.22 -19.47
C LYS A 221 3.52 39.85 -19.99
N LEU A 222 4.24 38.98 -19.28
CA LEU A 222 5.59 38.53 -19.66
C LEU A 222 5.57 37.42 -20.72
N HIS A 223 4.67 36.43 -20.57
CA HIS A 223 4.71 35.18 -21.38
C HIS A 223 3.44 34.85 -22.17
N GLY A 224 2.36 35.61 -22.02
CA GLY A 224 1.15 35.51 -22.84
C GLY A 224 0.16 34.39 -22.48
N ASP A 225 0.57 33.33 -21.78
CA ASP A 225 -0.34 32.25 -21.35
C ASP A 225 -0.57 32.24 -19.83
N ALA A 226 -1.82 32.44 -19.42
CA ALA A 226 -2.23 32.45 -18.02
C ALA A 226 -2.09 31.07 -17.35
N ASN A 227 -2.32 29.98 -18.07
CA ASN A 227 -2.34 28.65 -17.45
C ASN A 227 -0.95 28.19 -17.02
N MET A 228 0.06 28.49 -17.83
CA MET A 228 1.46 28.24 -17.49
C MET A 228 1.90 29.08 -16.28
N ALA A 229 1.64 30.39 -16.30
CA ALA A 229 2.03 31.30 -15.24
C ALA A 229 1.57 30.79 -13.87
N VAL A 230 0.31 30.39 -13.80
CA VAL A 230 -0.30 29.97 -12.55
C VAL A 230 0.23 28.61 -12.07
N PHE A 231 0.56 27.69 -12.99
CA PHE A 231 1.22 26.43 -12.66
C PHE A 231 2.62 26.64 -12.07
N LEU A 232 3.43 27.50 -12.69
CA LEU A 232 4.78 27.83 -12.23
C LEU A 232 4.77 28.54 -10.87
N ILE A 233 3.85 29.49 -10.67
CA ILE A 233 3.62 30.12 -9.35
C ILE A 233 3.27 29.05 -8.31
N GLY A 234 2.38 28.10 -8.65
CA GLY A 234 2.01 26.98 -7.79
C GLY A 234 3.20 26.10 -7.37
N LEU A 235 4.10 25.77 -8.32
CA LEU A 235 5.30 24.95 -8.06
C LEU A 235 6.24 25.55 -7.01
N VAL A 236 6.34 26.88 -6.97
CA VAL A 236 7.27 27.61 -6.09
C VAL A 236 6.68 27.90 -4.71
N LEU A 237 5.35 27.95 -4.60
CA LEU A 237 4.67 28.26 -3.35
C LEU A 237 4.91 27.18 -2.27
N PRO A 238 5.11 27.58 -1.00
CA PRO A 238 5.37 26.64 0.09
C PRO A 238 4.17 25.73 0.35
N ARG A 239 4.40 24.42 0.23
CA ARG A 239 3.37 23.36 0.35
C ARG A 239 2.92 23.10 1.78
N GLN A 240 3.86 23.14 2.72
CA GLN A 240 3.67 22.65 4.08
C GLN A 240 2.73 23.54 4.92
N GLY A 241 2.35 24.72 4.42
CA GLY A 241 1.43 25.65 5.09
C GLY A 241 -0.03 25.19 5.15
N ARG A 242 -0.75 25.56 6.23
CA ARG A 242 -2.21 25.36 6.35
C ARG A 242 -2.99 26.10 5.25
N ALA A 243 -2.54 27.30 4.88
CA ALA A 243 -3.16 28.10 3.83
C ALA A 243 -3.15 27.36 2.49
N SER A 244 -1.99 26.80 2.11
CA SER A 244 -1.82 26.02 0.87
C SER A 244 -2.75 24.81 0.83
N ARG A 245 -2.82 24.02 1.92
CA ARG A 245 -3.74 22.87 2.03
C ARG A 245 -5.21 23.27 1.96
N LEU A 246 -5.58 24.37 2.60
CA LEU A 246 -6.97 24.87 2.58
C LEU A 246 -7.34 25.39 1.18
N LEU A 247 -6.43 26.08 0.48
CA LEU A 247 -6.60 26.51 -0.90
C LEU A 247 -6.78 25.32 -1.84
N VAL A 248 -5.89 24.34 -1.78
CA VAL A 248 -5.98 23.11 -2.60
C VAL A 248 -7.30 22.38 -2.35
N ASN A 249 -7.68 22.18 -1.09
CA ASN A 249 -8.91 21.47 -0.76
C ASN A 249 -10.16 22.21 -1.27
N ASN A 250 -10.21 23.55 -1.11
CA ASN A 250 -11.33 24.35 -1.61
C ASN A 250 -11.39 24.38 -3.14
N ILE A 251 -10.24 24.51 -3.80
CA ILE A 251 -10.16 24.46 -5.26
C ILE A 251 -10.60 23.09 -5.77
N ASN A 252 -10.10 21.99 -5.21
CA ASN A 252 -10.47 20.63 -5.59
C ASN A 252 -11.97 20.34 -5.32
N LEU A 253 -12.52 20.86 -4.23
CA LEU A 253 -13.95 20.79 -3.94
C LEU A 253 -14.77 21.53 -5.01
N LEU A 254 -14.41 22.78 -5.33
CA LEU A 254 -15.05 23.57 -6.38
C LEU A 254 -14.93 22.88 -7.75
N LEU A 255 -13.75 22.33 -8.05
CA LEU A 255 -13.44 21.67 -9.31
C LEU A 255 -14.35 20.44 -9.51
N SER A 256 -14.46 19.61 -8.47
CA SER A 256 -15.20 18.35 -8.54
C SER A 256 -16.72 18.54 -8.47
N THR A 257 -17.21 19.52 -7.70
CA THR A 257 -18.65 19.70 -7.46
C THR A 257 -19.35 20.57 -8.50
N VAL A 258 -18.70 21.64 -8.98
CA VAL A 258 -19.34 22.65 -9.83
C VAL A 258 -18.72 22.66 -11.23
N ILE A 259 -17.40 22.71 -11.32
CA ILE A 259 -16.69 22.98 -12.56
C ILE A 259 -16.77 21.79 -13.51
N LEU A 260 -16.46 20.58 -13.01
CA LEU A 260 -16.41 19.39 -13.84
C LEU A 260 -17.77 19.08 -14.51
N PRO A 261 -18.92 19.12 -13.79
CA PRO A 261 -20.24 18.94 -14.41
C PRO A 261 -20.58 20.01 -15.46
N LEU A 262 -20.30 21.29 -15.16
CA LEU A 262 -20.56 22.41 -16.07
C LEU A 262 -19.67 22.33 -17.32
N TYR A 263 -18.40 21.97 -17.14
CA TYR A 263 -17.45 21.83 -18.24
C TYR A 263 -17.82 20.66 -19.15
N VAL A 264 -18.19 19.50 -18.60
CA VAL A 264 -18.68 18.38 -19.42
C VAL A 264 -19.97 18.76 -20.15
N CYS A 265 -20.85 19.54 -19.53
CA CYS A 265 -22.05 20.08 -20.18
C CYS A 265 -21.69 21.00 -21.35
N PHE A 266 -20.78 21.96 -21.14
CA PHE A 266 -20.25 22.85 -22.17
C PHE A 266 -19.64 22.07 -23.32
N VAL A 267 -18.71 21.15 -23.04
CA VAL A 267 -18.05 20.31 -24.05
C VAL A 267 -19.06 19.57 -24.91
N CYS A 268 -20.13 19.02 -24.33
CA CYS A 268 -21.18 18.36 -25.09
C CYS A 268 -21.99 19.33 -25.96
N LEU A 269 -22.23 20.57 -25.49
CA LEU A 269 -22.97 21.60 -26.22
C LEU A 269 -22.13 22.24 -27.35
N SER A 270 -20.82 22.36 -27.14
CA SER A 270 -19.84 22.91 -28.08
C SER A 270 -19.50 21.97 -29.22
N LEU A 271 -20.03 20.74 -29.25
CA LEU A 271 -20.04 19.85 -30.42
C LEU A 271 -20.99 20.37 -31.53
N ARG A 272 -20.94 21.67 -31.80
CA ARG A 272 -21.75 22.37 -32.78
C ARG A 272 -21.36 21.90 -34.18
N ASN A 273 -22.34 21.44 -34.95
CA ASN A 273 -22.21 21.38 -36.40
C ASN A 273 -22.22 22.84 -36.91
N ASP A 274 -21.06 23.40 -37.23
CA ASP A 274 -20.97 24.64 -38.00
C ASP A 274 -21.40 24.36 -39.45
N GLY A 275 -22.71 24.29 -39.65
CA GLY A 275 -23.38 24.19 -40.94
C GLY A 275 -23.95 25.53 -41.43
N ASN A 276 -23.33 26.65 -41.07
CA ASN A 276 -23.73 27.98 -41.55
C ASN A 276 -22.73 28.55 -42.58
N VAL A 277 -22.39 27.73 -43.58
CA VAL A 277 -22.12 28.26 -44.92
C VAL A 277 -23.44 28.14 -45.67
N GLU A 278 -24.11 29.28 -45.85
CA GLU A 278 -25.33 29.40 -46.65
C GLU A 278 -25.12 28.73 -48.02
N GLY A 279 -25.80 27.60 -48.26
CA GLY A 279 -25.82 26.93 -49.55
C GLY A 279 -25.50 25.43 -49.56
N SER A 280 -25.01 24.82 -48.48
CA SER A 280 -24.78 23.35 -48.46
C SER A 280 -25.86 22.61 -47.70
N SER A 281 -26.91 22.22 -48.42
CA SER A 281 -27.86 21.20 -47.98
C SER A 281 -27.16 19.84 -47.94
N LYS A 282 -26.55 19.47 -46.80
CA LYS A 282 -26.39 18.07 -46.40
C LYS A 282 -26.22 17.96 -44.89
N SER A 283 -27.26 17.39 -44.29
CA SER A 283 -27.31 16.88 -42.94
C SER A 283 -26.34 15.70 -42.80
N ASP A 284 -25.06 15.97 -42.57
CA ASP A 284 -24.13 14.93 -42.14
C ASP A 284 -23.88 15.09 -40.64
N TYR A 285 -24.47 14.19 -39.87
CA TYR A 285 -24.07 13.96 -38.49
C TYR A 285 -22.57 13.64 -38.50
N VAL A 286 -21.77 14.45 -37.82
CA VAL A 286 -20.31 14.24 -37.61
C VAL A 286 -20.01 12.88 -36.93
N ILE A 287 -21.05 12.14 -36.55
CA ILE A 287 -21.05 10.84 -35.87
C ILE A 287 -21.12 9.66 -36.87
N ASP A 288 -21.51 9.85 -38.15
CA ASP A 288 -21.88 8.74 -39.04
C ASP A 288 -20.77 8.20 -39.99
N THR A 289 -19.52 8.68 -39.93
CA THR A 289 -18.42 8.08 -40.72
C THR A 289 -17.68 6.98 -39.93
N PRO A 290 -17.90 5.68 -40.20
CA PRO A 290 -17.22 4.58 -39.49
C PRO A 290 -15.69 4.61 -39.65
N LEU A 291 -15.17 5.19 -40.74
CA LEU A 291 -13.74 5.36 -40.95
C LEU A 291 -13.08 6.29 -39.92
N SER A 292 -13.73 7.39 -39.53
CA SER A 292 -13.18 8.35 -38.56
C SER A 292 -13.08 7.75 -37.17
N TRP A 293 -14.13 7.06 -36.71
CA TRP A 293 -14.13 6.34 -35.44
C TRP A 293 -13.05 5.26 -35.36
N THR A 294 -12.82 4.56 -36.47
CA THR A 294 -11.80 3.50 -36.54
C THR A 294 -10.39 4.08 -36.38
N LYS A 295 -10.06 5.13 -37.14
CA LYS A 295 -8.77 5.84 -37.04
C LYS A 295 -8.49 6.36 -35.61
N LEU A 296 -9.53 6.90 -34.96
CA LEU A 296 -9.45 7.48 -33.63
C LEU A 296 -9.34 6.44 -32.52
N SER A 297 -10.06 5.32 -32.65
CA SER A 297 -9.95 4.18 -31.74
C SER A 297 -8.55 3.56 -31.79
N ILE A 298 -7.98 3.44 -32.99
CA ILE A 298 -6.60 2.95 -33.19
C ILE A 298 -5.59 3.85 -32.46
N LEU A 299 -5.73 5.18 -32.54
CA LEU A 299 -4.82 6.10 -31.84
C LEU A 299 -4.85 5.90 -30.34
N SER A 300 -6.06 5.89 -29.75
CA SER A 300 -6.16 5.82 -28.31
C SER A 300 -5.75 4.45 -27.77
N THR A 301 -6.05 3.38 -28.49
CA THR A 301 -5.60 2.04 -28.11
C THR A 301 -4.09 1.89 -28.28
N ALA A 302 -3.49 2.45 -29.33
CA ALA A 302 -2.03 2.48 -29.50
C ALA A 302 -1.33 3.27 -28.39
N ALA A 303 -1.82 4.46 -28.03
CA ALA A 303 -1.26 5.25 -26.93
C ALA A 303 -1.37 4.52 -25.58
N ALA A 304 -2.53 3.90 -25.30
CA ALA A 304 -2.73 3.11 -24.09
C ALA A 304 -1.83 1.87 -24.06
N ALA A 305 -1.64 1.20 -25.19
CA ALA A 305 -0.77 0.03 -25.33
C ALA A 305 0.69 0.41 -25.13
N GLY A 306 1.16 1.52 -25.70
CA GLY A 306 2.52 2.03 -25.47
C GLY A 306 2.80 2.24 -23.99
N LYS A 307 1.85 2.86 -23.28
CA LYS A 307 1.99 3.09 -21.83
C LYS A 307 2.04 1.80 -21.02
N VAL A 308 1.18 0.83 -21.35
CA VAL A 308 1.17 -0.49 -20.70
C VAL A 308 2.45 -1.27 -21.00
N LEU A 309 2.96 -1.23 -22.22
CA LEU A 309 4.18 -1.93 -22.60
C LEU A 309 5.42 -1.33 -21.93
N GLY A 310 5.52 0.00 -21.88
CA GLY A 310 6.61 0.69 -21.19
C GLY A 310 6.63 0.41 -19.69
N THR A 311 5.46 0.44 -19.04
CA THR A 311 5.33 0.10 -17.61
C THR A 311 5.58 -1.37 -17.32
N LEU A 312 5.15 -2.27 -18.21
CA LEU A 312 5.41 -3.70 -18.10
C LEU A 312 6.92 -3.98 -18.13
N ALA A 313 7.63 -3.37 -19.08
CA ALA A 313 9.09 -3.49 -19.21
C ALA A 313 9.80 -2.91 -17.97
N ALA A 314 9.51 -1.66 -17.61
CA ALA A 314 10.13 -0.99 -16.46
C ALA A 314 9.87 -1.74 -15.14
N GLY A 315 8.63 -2.17 -14.91
CA GLY A 315 8.28 -2.93 -13.72
C GLY A 315 9.02 -4.26 -13.65
N ARG A 316 9.18 -4.94 -14.79
CA ARG A 316 9.91 -6.22 -14.84
C ARG A 316 11.41 -6.07 -14.55
N PHE A 317 12.03 -4.99 -15.03
CA PHE A 317 13.42 -4.65 -14.69
C PHE A 317 13.60 -4.33 -13.21
N GLN A 318 12.56 -3.83 -12.54
CA GLN A 318 12.57 -3.58 -11.09
C GLN A 318 12.13 -4.78 -10.24
N GLY A 319 11.97 -5.96 -10.85
CA GLY A 319 11.62 -7.19 -10.13
C GLY A 319 10.14 -7.31 -9.76
N LEU A 320 9.24 -6.52 -10.34
CA LEU A 320 7.79 -6.72 -10.18
C LEU A 320 7.31 -7.91 -11.02
N ASN A 321 6.29 -8.62 -10.50
CA ASN A 321 5.65 -9.69 -11.25
C ASN A 321 4.92 -9.14 -12.48
N TRP A 322 4.82 -9.92 -13.56
CA TRP A 322 4.18 -9.45 -14.80
C TRP A 322 2.71 -9.00 -14.59
N LEU A 323 1.98 -9.62 -13.66
CA LEU A 323 0.62 -9.19 -13.29
C LEU A 323 0.61 -7.86 -12.53
N GLU A 324 1.60 -7.61 -11.68
CA GLU A 324 1.74 -6.36 -10.93
C GLU A 324 2.11 -5.22 -11.87
N SER A 325 3.07 -5.47 -12.78
CA SER A 325 3.48 -4.52 -13.80
C SER A 325 2.35 -4.23 -14.81
N LEU A 326 1.54 -5.24 -15.16
CA LEU A 326 0.34 -5.04 -15.99
C LEU A 326 -0.73 -4.22 -15.26
N ALA A 327 -1.00 -4.51 -13.99
CA ALA A 327 -1.94 -3.73 -13.18
C ALA A 327 -1.48 -2.26 -13.06
N LEU A 328 -0.18 -2.05 -12.83
CA LEU A 328 0.44 -0.73 -12.77
C LEU A 328 0.30 0.02 -14.09
N GLY A 329 0.55 -0.65 -15.22
CA GLY A 329 0.37 -0.06 -16.56
C GLY A 329 -1.06 0.32 -16.88
N LEU A 330 -2.02 -0.48 -16.44
CA LEU A 330 -3.42 -0.13 -16.55
C LEU A 330 -3.75 1.08 -15.69
N LEU A 331 -3.36 1.11 -14.41
CA LEU A 331 -3.61 2.25 -13.52
C LEU A 331 -3.02 3.57 -14.08
N LEU A 332 -1.84 3.52 -14.69
CA LEU A 332 -1.21 4.70 -15.31
C LEU A 332 -1.91 5.18 -16.60
N ASN A 333 -2.86 4.42 -17.16
CA ASN A 333 -3.70 4.84 -18.28
C ASN A 333 -4.92 5.67 -17.86
N ILE A 334 -5.11 5.93 -16.56
CA ILE A 334 -6.20 6.79 -16.09
C ILE A 334 -6.00 8.20 -16.65
N LYS A 335 -6.94 8.60 -17.51
CA LYS A 335 -7.05 9.97 -18.01
C LYS A 335 -8.09 10.72 -17.19
N GLY A 336 -7.90 12.03 -17.08
CA GLY A 336 -8.74 12.89 -16.27
C GLY A 336 -9.15 14.15 -16.99
N TYR A 337 -9.58 15.13 -16.20
CA TYR A 337 -10.12 16.40 -16.69
C TYR A 337 -9.06 17.30 -17.34
N TYR A 338 -7.77 17.17 -16.98
CA TYR A 338 -6.66 17.82 -17.70
C TYR A 338 -6.71 17.50 -19.20
N HIS A 339 -6.91 16.23 -19.57
CA HIS A 339 -6.90 15.77 -20.95
C HIS A 339 -8.08 16.33 -21.75
N VAL A 340 -9.23 16.48 -21.09
CA VAL A 340 -10.42 17.07 -21.73
C VAL A 340 -10.22 18.58 -21.93
N PHE A 341 -9.61 19.28 -20.97
CA PHE A 341 -9.28 20.70 -21.13
C PHE A 341 -8.21 20.93 -22.19
N PHE A 342 -7.14 20.15 -22.16
CA PHE A 342 -6.07 20.24 -23.14
C PHE A 342 -6.60 20.04 -24.57
N ALA A 343 -7.47 19.04 -24.76
CA ALA A 343 -8.11 18.80 -26.05
C ALA A 343 -8.96 20.00 -26.50
N TYR A 344 -9.70 20.62 -25.58
CA TYR A 344 -10.50 21.81 -25.88
C TYR A 344 -9.64 23.01 -26.28
N GLN A 345 -8.60 23.32 -25.50
CA GLN A 345 -7.67 24.40 -25.80
C GLN A 345 -7.00 24.20 -27.17
N ALA A 346 -6.61 22.97 -27.47
CA ALA A 346 -6.00 22.60 -28.74
C ALA A 346 -6.99 22.68 -29.92
N THR A 347 -8.28 22.40 -29.73
CA THR A 347 -9.32 22.64 -30.75
C THR A 347 -9.54 24.14 -30.98
N ASN A 348 -9.63 24.95 -29.93
CA ASN A 348 -9.75 26.42 -30.05
C ASN A 348 -8.55 27.06 -30.77
N SER A 349 -7.35 26.50 -30.58
CA SER A 349 -6.14 26.93 -31.28
C SER A 349 -6.01 26.32 -32.69
N ALA A 350 -7.05 25.66 -33.20
CA ALA A 350 -7.08 24.97 -34.49
C ALA A 350 -5.98 23.90 -34.68
N MET A 351 -5.42 23.36 -33.58
CA MET A 351 -4.39 22.32 -33.60
C MET A 351 -5.00 20.92 -33.79
N ILE A 352 -6.26 20.74 -33.39
CA ILE A 352 -6.96 19.45 -33.38
C ILE A 352 -8.34 19.62 -34.01
N SER A 353 -8.75 18.67 -34.87
CA SER A 353 -10.11 18.61 -35.43
C SER A 353 -11.15 18.22 -34.37
N ASP A 354 -12.38 18.75 -34.49
CA ASP A 354 -13.51 18.41 -33.61
C ASP A 354 -13.75 16.90 -33.47
N GLN A 355 -13.43 16.11 -34.51
CA GLN A 355 -13.52 14.64 -34.46
C GLN A 355 -12.52 14.03 -33.46
N LEU A 356 -11.28 14.51 -33.46
CA LEU A 356 -10.24 14.07 -32.52
C LEU A 356 -10.58 14.48 -31.08
N PHE A 357 -11.20 15.65 -30.90
CA PHE A 357 -11.70 16.11 -29.61
C PHE A 357 -12.75 15.15 -29.02
N VAL A 358 -13.76 14.77 -29.82
CA VAL A 358 -14.78 13.79 -29.42
C VAL A 358 -14.15 12.45 -29.03
N ALA A 359 -13.18 11.96 -29.81
CA ALA A 359 -12.50 10.72 -29.48
C ALA A 359 -11.69 10.79 -28.19
N ILE A 360 -10.98 11.88 -27.93
CA ILE A 360 -10.29 12.08 -26.65
C ILE A 360 -11.31 12.02 -25.51
N LEU A 361 -12.47 12.67 -25.64
CA LEU A 361 -13.53 12.60 -24.62
C LEU A 361 -14.02 11.17 -24.36
N PHE A 362 -14.33 10.41 -25.41
CA PHE A 362 -14.76 9.00 -25.27
C PHE A 362 -13.69 8.11 -24.64
N THR A 363 -12.43 8.38 -24.93
CA THR A 363 -11.31 7.59 -24.39
C THR A 363 -11.01 7.94 -22.94
N VAL A 364 -11.19 9.20 -22.52
CA VAL A 364 -11.18 9.58 -21.10
C VAL A 364 -12.31 8.87 -20.35
N LEU A 365 -13.54 8.88 -20.87
CA LEU A 365 -14.68 8.18 -20.26
C LEU A 365 -14.45 6.66 -20.20
N GLY A 366 -13.97 6.06 -21.29
CA GLY A 366 -13.68 4.63 -21.37
C GLY A 366 -12.58 4.20 -20.40
N THR A 367 -11.49 4.95 -20.30
CA THR A 367 -10.40 4.66 -19.35
C THR A 367 -10.82 4.89 -17.91
N ALA A 368 -11.68 5.88 -17.61
CA ALA A 368 -12.21 6.06 -16.26
C ALA A 368 -13.08 4.88 -15.79
N MET A 369 -13.78 4.20 -16.70
CA MET A 369 -14.65 3.07 -16.38
C MET A 369 -13.94 1.71 -16.42
N LEU A 370 -13.13 1.45 -17.45
CA LEU A 370 -12.55 0.12 -17.72
C LEU A 370 -11.32 -0.16 -16.83
N THR A 371 -10.51 0.86 -16.60
CA THR A 371 -9.24 0.76 -15.88
C THR A 371 -9.37 0.38 -14.39
N PRO A 372 -10.29 0.94 -13.58
CA PRO A 372 -10.48 0.48 -12.20
C PRO A 372 -10.92 -0.98 -12.12
N LEU A 373 -11.85 -1.40 -12.97
CA LEU A 373 -12.41 -2.76 -12.93
C LEU A 373 -11.34 -3.83 -13.21
N VAL A 374 -10.50 -3.57 -14.22
CA VAL A 374 -9.45 -4.50 -14.64
C VAL A 374 -8.20 -4.39 -13.74
N GLY A 375 -7.82 -3.17 -13.33
CA GLY A 375 -6.70 -2.94 -12.41
C GLY A 375 -6.92 -3.59 -11.05
N VAL A 376 -8.14 -3.52 -10.51
CA VAL A 376 -8.49 -4.13 -9.21
C VAL A 376 -8.52 -5.65 -9.29
N THR A 377 -9.12 -6.22 -10.33
CA THR A 377 -9.17 -7.69 -10.48
C THR A 377 -7.78 -8.28 -10.66
N ILE A 378 -6.88 -7.59 -11.37
CA ILE A 378 -5.49 -8.02 -11.54
C ILE A 378 -4.68 -7.80 -10.25
N ALA A 379 -4.84 -6.68 -9.54
CA ALA A 379 -4.20 -6.44 -8.24
C ALA A 379 -4.70 -7.41 -7.15
N ALA A 380 -5.95 -7.85 -7.23
CA ALA A 380 -6.48 -8.91 -6.37
C ALA A 380 -5.87 -10.29 -6.74
N ARG A 381 -5.72 -10.58 -8.04
CA ARG A 381 -5.08 -11.82 -8.52
C ARG A 381 -3.57 -11.88 -8.26
N SER A 382 -2.85 -10.75 -8.35
CA SER A 382 -1.43 -10.69 -8.00
C SER A 382 -1.23 -10.90 -6.50
N ARG A 383 -2.07 -10.27 -5.66
CA ARG A 383 -2.12 -10.56 -4.22
C ARG A 383 -2.38 -12.04 -3.94
N ARG A 384 -3.33 -12.69 -4.61
CA ARG A 384 -3.55 -14.15 -4.48
C ARG A 384 -2.32 -14.98 -4.84
N ARG A 385 -1.45 -14.51 -5.74
CA ARG A 385 -0.25 -15.23 -6.20
C ARG A 385 0.98 -14.96 -5.32
N ALA A 386 1.17 -13.73 -4.84
CA ALA A 386 2.18 -13.42 -3.81
C ALA A 386 1.87 -14.15 -2.49
N LYS A 387 0.58 -14.28 -2.14
CA LYS A 387 0.07 -15.07 -1.01
C LYS A 387 0.22 -16.60 -1.16
N ARG A 388 0.78 -17.11 -2.28
CA ARG A 388 1.12 -18.54 -2.45
C ARG A 388 2.50 -18.91 -1.95
N GLN A 389 3.36 -17.95 -1.58
CA GLN A 389 4.51 -18.30 -0.74
C GLN A 389 3.95 -18.71 0.63
N LEU A 390 4.02 -20.01 0.93
CA LEU A 390 3.69 -20.54 2.24
C LEU A 390 4.63 -19.89 3.26
N MET A 391 4.13 -18.93 4.03
CA MET A 391 4.89 -18.24 5.08
C MET A 391 4.80 -19.03 6.38
N GLY A 392 5.39 -20.22 6.39
CA GLY A 392 5.55 -21.05 7.58
C GLY A 392 7.00 -21.47 7.75
N LEU A 393 7.45 -21.62 8.99
CA LEU A 393 8.77 -22.10 9.37
C LEU A 393 9.10 -23.46 8.75
N GLN A 394 8.11 -24.34 8.58
CA GLN A 394 8.28 -25.66 7.95
C GLN A 394 8.66 -25.57 6.47
N PHE A 395 8.20 -24.54 5.76
CA PHE A 395 8.40 -24.36 4.31
C PHE A 395 9.63 -23.51 3.98
N LEU A 396 10.25 -22.94 4.99
CA LEU A 396 11.42 -22.09 4.85
C LEU A 396 12.70 -22.93 4.82
N ASP A 397 13.57 -22.67 3.85
CA ASP A 397 14.88 -23.33 3.78
C ASP A 397 15.68 -23.06 5.06
N PRO A 398 16.21 -24.09 5.77
CA PRO A 398 16.94 -23.92 7.04
C PRO A 398 18.18 -23.01 7.00
N THR A 399 18.60 -22.56 5.81
CA THR A 399 19.77 -21.69 5.57
C THR A 399 19.42 -20.25 5.16
N SER A 400 18.13 -19.92 5.11
CA SER A 400 17.62 -18.59 4.73
C SER A 400 17.39 -17.67 5.94
N ASP A 401 17.40 -16.36 5.71
CA ASP A 401 17.14 -15.35 6.75
C ASP A 401 15.72 -15.50 7.30
N VAL A 402 15.60 -15.61 8.62
CA VAL A 402 14.32 -15.73 9.31
C VAL A 402 13.86 -14.35 9.78
N ARG A 403 12.64 -13.98 9.44
CA ARG A 403 12.00 -12.74 9.87
C ARG A 403 10.87 -13.05 10.84
N ILE A 404 11.04 -12.67 12.09
CA ILE A 404 10.05 -12.89 13.15
C ILE A 404 9.51 -11.54 13.59
N MET A 405 8.21 -11.48 13.83
CA MET A 405 7.55 -10.29 14.36
C MET A 405 7.05 -10.59 15.76
N THR A 406 7.33 -9.72 16.72
CA THR A 406 6.94 -9.89 18.12
C THR A 406 6.11 -8.69 18.58
N GLY A 407 4.98 -8.96 19.23
CA GLY A 407 4.10 -7.94 19.76
C GLY A 407 4.42 -7.59 21.22
N LEU A 408 4.38 -6.30 21.54
CA LEU A 408 4.53 -5.77 22.91
C LEU A 408 3.25 -5.03 23.32
N TYR A 409 2.52 -5.57 24.30
CA TYR A 409 1.35 -4.90 24.90
C TYR A 409 1.71 -3.88 25.99
N ALA A 410 2.81 -4.12 26.71
CA ALA A 410 3.27 -3.28 27.83
C ALA A 410 4.76 -3.50 28.11
N ALA A 411 5.34 -2.66 28.96
CA ALA A 411 6.77 -2.74 29.34
C ALA A 411 7.11 -4.08 30.02
N ASP A 412 6.16 -4.66 30.74
CA ASP A 412 6.32 -5.96 31.42
C ASP A 412 6.63 -7.11 30.45
N ASN A 413 6.28 -6.97 29.18
CA ASN A 413 6.49 -7.99 28.16
C ASN A 413 7.91 -7.95 27.59
N ILE A 414 8.67 -6.88 27.84
CA ILE A 414 10.02 -6.70 27.28
C ILE A 414 10.96 -7.85 27.67
N PRO A 415 11.06 -8.28 28.94
CA PRO A 415 11.99 -9.34 29.31
C PRO A 415 11.63 -10.69 28.66
N MET A 416 10.32 -11.01 28.57
CA MET A 416 9.84 -12.19 27.87
C MET A 416 10.21 -12.17 26.38
N THR A 417 10.01 -11.03 25.71
CA THR A 417 10.37 -10.88 24.30
C THR A 417 11.87 -11.02 24.09
N LEU A 418 12.69 -10.41 24.95
CA LEU A 418 14.15 -10.52 24.86
C LEU A 418 14.64 -11.95 25.06
N ASN A 419 14.09 -12.66 26.06
CA ASN A 419 14.46 -14.06 26.31
C ASN A 419 13.99 -14.98 25.18
N PHE A 420 12.83 -14.70 24.59
CA PHE A 420 12.40 -15.39 23.37
C PHE A 420 13.37 -15.13 22.21
N ILE A 421 13.77 -13.89 21.96
CA ILE A 421 14.72 -13.53 20.89
C ILE A 421 16.05 -14.27 21.08
N GLU A 422 16.57 -14.28 22.32
CA GLU A 422 17.80 -15.01 22.64
C GLU A 422 17.63 -16.51 22.43
N SER A 423 16.50 -17.08 22.82
CA SER A 423 16.24 -18.51 22.68
C SER A 423 16.15 -18.99 21.23
N VAL A 424 15.84 -18.09 20.28
CA VAL A 424 15.73 -18.39 18.84
C VAL A 424 16.99 -17.99 18.07
N ARG A 425 17.96 -17.35 18.75
CA ARG A 425 19.23 -16.95 18.16
C ARG A 425 20.01 -18.19 17.68
N TRP A 426 20.50 -18.15 16.45
CA TRP A 426 21.43 -19.16 15.91
C TRP A 426 22.75 -18.47 15.53
N GLY A 427 23.88 -19.09 15.88
CA GLY A 427 25.20 -18.45 15.97
C GLY A 427 25.80 -17.82 14.70
N SER A 428 26.89 -17.07 14.90
CA SER A 428 27.76 -16.32 13.97
C SER A 428 27.83 -16.86 12.53
N GLY A 429 26.83 -16.53 11.70
CA GLY A 429 26.82 -16.77 10.26
C GLY A 429 26.44 -15.50 9.48
N PRO A 430 26.78 -15.40 8.18
CA PRO A 430 26.49 -14.21 7.36
C PRO A 430 25.00 -13.95 7.06
N ARG A 431 24.10 -14.77 7.63
CA ARG A 431 22.64 -14.77 7.40
C ARG A 431 21.93 -14.80 8.75
N GLY A 432 21.23 -13.72 9.07
CA GLY A 432 20.84 -13.37 10.43
C GLY A 432 19.33 -13.45 10.72
N LEU A 433 19.00 -13.56 12.00
CA LEU A 433 17.65 -13.40 12.53
C LEU A 433 17.25 -11.92 12.49
N THR A 434 16.19 -11.57 11.77
CA THR A 434 15.61 -10.22 11.84
C THR A 434 14.34 -10.25 12.67
N VAL A 435 14.30 -9.47 13.75
CA VAL A 435 13.14 -9.36 14.64
C VAL A 435 12.50 -7.99 14.50
N TYR A 436 11.20 -7.97 14.24
CA TYR A 436 10.39 -6.76 14.19
C TYR A 436 9.57 -6.66 15.48
N ALA A 437 9.92 -5.76 16.38
CA ALA A 437 9.18 -5.49 17.61
C ALA A 437 8.07 -4.47 17.33
N ILE A 438 6.81 -4.87 17.45
CA ILE A 438 5.64 -3.99 17.29
C ILE A 438 5.18 -3.51 18.66
N ASP A 439 5.26 -2.19 18.86
CA ASP A 439 4.59 -1.50 19.96
C ASP A 439 3.07 -1.49 19.67
N MET A 440 2.28 -2.24 20.42
CA MET A 440 0.82 -2.31 20.25
C MET A 440 0.14 -1.34 21.21
N VAL A 441 -0.38 -0.23 20.67
CA VAL A 441 -0.99 0.84 21.47
C VAL A 441 -2.45 1.02 21.09
N GLU A 442 -3.34 0.99 22.08
CA GLU A 442 -4.76 1.25 21.84
C GLU A 442 -4.98 2.72 21.44
N MET A 443 -5.75 2.93 20.37
CA MET A 443 -6.18 4.26 19.96
C MET A 443 -7.34 4.74 20.87
N THR A 444 -7.01 5.48 21.93
CA THR A 444 -7.98 6.20 22.77
C THR A 444 -8.25 7.62 22.24
N ASP A 445 -9.32 8.29 22.67
CA ASP A 445 -9.63 9.69 22.27
C ASP A 445 -8.45 10.66 22.56
N ARG A 446 -7.65 10.37 23.60
CA ARG A 446 -6.45 11.11 23.98
C ARG A 446 -5.25 10.79 23.08
N ALA A 447 -5.05 9.52 22.75
CA ALA A 447 -4.03 9.11 21.80
C ALA A 447 -4.32 9.67 20.39
N ALA A 448 -5.59 9.63 19.95
CA ALA A 448 -6.02 10.18 18.67
C ALA A 448 -5.81 11.70 18.56
N ALA A 449 -6.02 12.44 19.65
CA ALA A 449 -5.79 13.88 19.71
C ALA A 449 -4.30 14.28 19.65
N THR A 450 -3.38 13.34 19.93
CA THR A 450 -1.93 13.58 20.03
C THR A 450 -1.13 12.89 18.93
N LEU A 451 -1.79 12.32 17.92
CA LEU A 451 -1.13 11.74 16.74
C LEU A 451 -0.50 12.85 15.89
N VAL A 452 0.83 12.92 15.90
CA VAL A 452 1.60 13.76 14.99
C VAL A 452 2.21 12.86 13.92
N LYS A 453 1.96 13.18 12.65
CA LYS A 453 2.68 12.56 11.55
C LYS A 453 4.07 13.19 11.50
N GLY A 454 5.11 12.42 11.82
CA GLY A 454 6.49 12.83 11.60
C GLY A 454 6.79 13.02 10.11
N ASP A 455 7.88 13.73 9.82
CA ASP A 455 8.30 14.16 8.47
C ASP A 455 8.84 13.02 7.58
N GLY A 456 8.42 11.78 7.86
CA GLY A 456 8.69 10.59 7.07
C GLY A 456 7.50 9.64 7.21
N GLN A 457 7.05 9.06 6.09
CA GLN A 457 5.76 8.37 5.93
C GLN A 457 5.55 7.11 6.80
N GLU A 458 6.43 6.81 7.76
CA GLU A 458 6.41 5.63 8.63
C GLU A 458 6.51 5.92 10.14
N VAL A 459 6.71 7.17 10.58
CA VAL A 459 6.85 7.48 12.02
C VAL A 459 5.63 8.26 12.52
N VAL A 460 4.65 7.52 13.01
CA VAL A 460 3.57 8.08 13.84
C VAL A 460 4.12 8.30 15.24
N THR A 461 4.13 9.54 15.71
CA THR A 461 4.45 9.87 17.10
C THR A 461 3.14 10.08 17.86
N VAL A 462 2.98 9.34 18.95
CA VAL A 462 1.86 9.48 19.89
C VAL A 462 2.37 10.36 21.03
N GLY A 463 1.68 11.47 21.33
CA GLY A 463 2.08 12.41 22.38
C GLY A 463 1.52 12.13 23.78
N ASP A 464 0.84 11.00 23.98
CA ASP A 464 0.39 10.56 25.31
C ASP A 464 1.59 10.19 26.19
N GLU A 465 1.69 10.78 27.37
CA GLU A 465 2.84 10.66 28.28
C GLU A 465 3.13 9.20 28.66
N SER A 466 2.09 8.42 28.91
CA SER A 466 2.18 6.99 29.22
C SER A 466 2.72 6.16 28.05
N VAL A 467 2.32 6.50 26.82
CA VAL A 467 2.77 5.82 25.60
C VAL A 467 4.21 6.22 25.28
N VAL A 468 4.57 7.48 25.48
CA VAL A 468 5.94 7.98 25.29
C VAL A 468 6.89 7.31 26.27
N GLU A 469 6.52 7.19 27.55
CA GLU A 469 7.30 6.50 28.57
C GLU A 469 7.48 5.02 28.24
N PHE A 470 6.39 4.31 27.91
CA PHE A 470 6.45 2.92 27.46
C PHE A 470 7.40 2.74 26.28
N ARG A 471 7.26 3.56 25.23
CA ARG A 471 8.11 3.48 24.03
C ARG A 471 9.56 3.86 24.28
N LYS A 472 9.81 4.71 25.27
CA LYS A 472 11.16 5.04 25.73
C LYS A 472 11.79 3.82 26.42
N LEU A 473 11.09 3.19 27.36
CA LEU A 473 11.55 1.97 28.05
C LEU A 473 11.83 0.82 27.07
N VAL A 474 10.92 0.59 26.10
CA VAL A 474 11.15 -0.40 25.04
C VAL A 474 12.38 -0.04 24.21
N GLY A 475 12.51 1.23 23.81
CA GLY A 475 13.67 1.71 23.04
C GLY A 475 14.99 1.49 23.78
N GLU A 476 15.06 1.88 25.05
CA GLU A 476 16.24 1.71 25.89
C GLU A 476 16.62 0.23 26.06
N ALA A 477 15.65 -0.64 26.32
CA ALA A 477 15.89 -2.07 26.49
C ALA A 477 16.38 -2.76 25.20
N LEU A 478 15.79 -2.42 24.05
CA LEU A 478 16.21 -2.99 22.75
C LEU A 478 17.58 -2.48 22.32
N VAL A 479 17.88 -1.19 22.53
CA VAL A 479 19.19 -0.62 22.26
C VAL A 479 20.25 -1.23 23.19
N ALA A 480 19.93 -1.41 24.47
CA ALA A 480 20.82 -2.08 25.42
C ALA A 480 21.11 -3.52 24.98
N TYR A 481 20.10 -4.28 24.51
CA TYR A 481 20.31 -5.61 23.95
C TYR A 481 21.24 -5.58 22.72
N GLN A 482 21.01 -4.67 21.77
CA GLN A 482 21.84 -4.56 20.56
C GLN A 482 23.29 -4.11 20.82
N GLN A 483 23.51 -3.25 21.83
CA GLN A 483 24.84 -2.75 22.18
C GLN A 483 25.65 -3.77 22.98
N GLN A 484 25.00 -4.58 23.81
CA GLN A 484 25.66 -5.54 24.69
C GLN A 484 26.09 -6.81 23.95
N ASP A 485 25.32 -7.26 22.96
CA ASP A 485 25.56 -8.48 22.16
C ASP A 485 26.03 -8.18 20.72
N GLY A 486 26.62 -7.00 20.53
CA GLY A 486 26.90 -6.37 19.25
C GLY A 486 27.53 -7.28 18.17
N ASN A 487 26.79 -7.40 17.06
CA ASN A 487 27.13 -7.96 15.75
C ASN A 487 26.95 -9.47 15.46
N ASP A 488 26.57 -10.31 16.43
CA ASP A 488 26.46 -11.76 16.16
C ASP A 488 25.06 -12.21 15.68
N GLY A 489 24.66 -11.69 14.50
CA GLY A 489 23.60 -12.30 13.68
C GLY A 489 22.15 -11.92 13.96
N VAL A 490 21.82 -11.04 14.93
CA VAL A 490 20.44 -10.60 15.21
C VAL A 490 20.23 -9.11 14.88
N LYS A 491 19.28 -8.79 14.01
CA LYS A 491 18.86 -7.43 13.66
C LYS A 491 17.47 -7.14 14.23
N ILE A 492 17.36 -6.15 15.12
CA ILE A 492 16.07 -5.73 15.69
C ILE A 492 15.61 -4.43 15.02
N GLN A 493 14.36 -4.39 14.58
CA GLN A 493 13.69 -3.20 14.05
C GLN A 493 12.40 -2.94 14.83
N ARG A 494 12.10 -1.67 15.11
CA ARG A 494 10.92 -1.28 15.87
C ARG A 494 9.83 -0.73 14.96
N LEU A 495 8.60 -1.16 15.21
CA LEU A 495 7.39 -0.76 14.50
C LEU A 495 6.34 -0.29 15.53
N LEU A 496 5.33 0.44 15.06
CA LEU A 496 4.25 0.94 15.91
C LEU A 496 2.90 0.65 15.27
N ALA A 497 2.01 -0.01 16.01
CA ALA A 497 0.61 -0.18 15.65
C ALA A 497 -0.26 0.63 16.63
N VAL A 498 -0.85 1.72 16.15
CA VAL A 498 -1.82 2.53 16.92
C VAL A 498 -3.20 2.35 16.32
N SER A 499 -4.04 1.56 16.99
CA SER A 499 -5.39 1.21 16.52
C SER A 499 -6.29 0.79 17.68
N SER A 500 -7.60 0.80 17.46
CA SER A 500 -8.54 0.13 18.38
C SER A 500 -8.27 -1.38 18.41
N PHE A 501 -8.57 -2.06 19.52
CA PHE A 501 -8.42 -3.52 19.60
C PHE A 501 -9.20 -4.27 18.50
N SER A 502 -10.30 -3.69 18.02
CA SER A 502 -11.08 -4.25 16.92
C SER A 502 -10.28 -4.36 15.62
N ASP A 503 -9.43 -3.38 15.32
CA ASP A 503 -8.76 -3.23 14.02
C ASP A 503 -7.24 -3.46 14.09
N MET A 504 -6.65 -3.49 15.28
CA MET A 504 -5.20 -3.68 15.49
C MET A 504 -4.64 -4.95 14.80
N HIS A 505 -5.43 -6.02 14.73
CA HIS A 505 -5.06 -7.23 13.97
C HIS A 505 -4.79 -6.96 12.48
N ARG A 506 -5.48 -6.00 11.86
CA ARG A 506 -5.26 -5.61 10.45
C ARG A 506 -3.90 -4.96 10.26
N ASP A 507 -3.52 -4.08 11.17
CA ASP A 507 -2.21 -3.42 11.15
C ASP A 507 -1.10 -4.45 11.35
N ILE A 508 -1.22 -5.30 12.36
CA ILE A 508 -0.28 -6.39 12.64
C ILE A 508 -0.12 -7.29 11.40
N CYS A 509 -1.22 -7.75 10.82
CA CYS A 509 -1.19 -8.59 9.62
C CYS A 509 -0.62 -7.86 8.41
N SER A 510 -0.91 -6.57 8.22
CA SER A 510 -0.36 -5.76 7.13
C SER A 510 1.15 -5.58 7.28
N TYR A 511 1.63 -5.25 8.49
CA TYR A 511 3.06 -5.15 8.76
C TYR A 511 3.78 -6.49 8.56
N ALA A 512 3.18 -7.59 9.01
CA ALA A 512 3.72 -8.93 8.76
C ALA A 512 3.81 -9.27 7.26
N GLU A 513 2.84 -8.84 6.44
CA GLU A 513 2.88 -8.97 4.99
C GLU A 513 4.00 -8.10 4.38
N ASP A 514 4.13 -6.84 4.80
CA ASP A 514 5.12 -5.90 4.26
C ASP A 514 6.57 -6.33 4.54
N VAL A 515 6.83 -6.85 5.75
CA VAL A 515 8.18 -7.33 6.13
C VAL A 515 8.45 -8.78 5.71
N LEU A 516 7.43 -9.49 5.21
CA LEU A 516 7.47 -10.93 4.94
C LEU A 516 7.88 -11.73 6.19
N ALA A 517 7.20 -11.49 7.32
CA ALA A 517 7.42 -12.25 8.55
C ALA A 517 6.95 -13.70 8.37
N VAL A 518 7.74 -14.66 8.84
CA VAL A 518 7.40 -16.10 8.81
C VAL A 518 6.70 -16.57 10.09
N LEU A 519 6.84 -15.81 11.18
CA LEU A 519 6.22 -16.07 12.47
C LEU A 519 5.84 -14.76 13.15
N ILE A 520 4.62 -14.69 13.67
CA ILE A 520 4.18 -13.62 14.57
C ILE A 520 4.09 -14.20 15.98
N VAL A 521 4.82 -13.65 16.95
CA VAL A 521 4.73 -14.05 18.36
C VAL A 521 4.02 -12.97 19.16
N LEU A 522 2.87 -13.33 19.71
CA LEU A 522 2.07 -12.44 20.55
C LEU A 522 2.13 -12.88 22.01
N PRO A 523 2.10 -11.93 22.96
CA PRO A 523 1.94 -12.26 24.36
C PRO A 523 0.57 -12.85 24.63
N PHE A 524 0.48 -13.71 25.64
CA PHE A 524 -0.79 -14.14 26.18
C PHE A 524 -1.52 -12.97 26.87
N HIS A 525 -2.86 -12.99 26.81
CA HIS A 525 -3.68 -11.90 27.30
C HIS A 525 -3.77 -11.86 28.84
N LYS A 526 -3.51 -12.99 29.52
CA LYS A 526 -3.41 -13.10 30.98
C LYS A 526 -1.95 -12.98 31.43
N ARG A 527 -1.72 -12.33 32.57
CA ARG A 527 -0.40 -12.16 33.20
C ARG A 527 -0.33 -12.91 34.52
N GLN A 528 0.87 -13.32 34.90
CA GLN A 528 1.11 -13.93 36.19
C GLN A 528 1.22 -12.88 37.30
N LYS A 529 0.46 -13.05 38.37
CA LYS A 529 0.51 -12.22 39.57
C LYS A 529 1.67 -12.66 40.48
N LEU A 530 1.96 -11.86 41.51
CA LEU A 530 2.99 -12.16 42.51
C LEU A 530 2.71 -13.46 43.29
N ASP A 531 1.45 -13.86 43.41
CA ASP A 531 1.02 -15.10 44.07
C ASP A 531 1.18 -16.36 43.18
N GLY A 532 1.65 -16.18 41.94
CA GLY A 532 1.81 -17.26 40.96
C GLY A 532 0.53 -17.60 40.17
N SER A 533 -0.62 -17.04 40.55
CA SER A 533 -1.89 -17.18 39.82
C SER A 533 -1.92 -16.30 38.56
N MET A 534 -2.76 -16.66 37.59
CA MET A 534 -2.99 -15.83 36.41
C MET A 534 -4.09 -14.80 36.68
N ASP A 535 -3.94 -13.59 36.15
CA ASP A 535 -5.01 -12.60 36.15
C ASP A 535 -6.14 -12.95 35.16
N LEU A 536 -7.20 -12.15 35.18
CA LEU A 536 -8.34 -12.32 34.28
C LEU A 536 -8.01 -11.94 32.82
N GLY A 537 -6.85 -11.32 32.60
CA GLY A 537 -6.39 -10.79 31.32
C GLY A 537 -7.19 -9.61 30.79
N HIS A 538 -6.65 -8.96 29.76
CA HIS A 538 -7.34 -7.87 29.07
C HIS A 538 -8.19 -8.39 27.91
N PRO A 539 -9.52 -8.13 27.87
CA PRO A 539 -10.40 -8.66 26.83
C PRO A 539 -10.01 -8.13 25.43
N GLY A 540 -9.49 -6.90 25.36
CA GLY A 540 -8.96 -6.32 24.12
C GLY A 540 -7.78 -7.11 23.56
N HIS A 541 -6.82 -7.50 24.40
CA HIS A 541 -5.66 -8.31 23.98
C HIS A 541 -6.10 -9.71 23.54
N ARG A 542 -7.07 -10.29 24.25
CA ARG A 542 -7.67 -11.58 23.86
C ARG A 542 -8.29 -11.50 22.47
N GLN A 543 -9.05 -10.45 22.20
CA GLN A 543 -9.67 -10.21 20.88
C GLN A 543 -8.60 -10.05 19.79
N VAL A 544 -7.52 -9.31 20.04
CA VAL A 544 -6.40 -9.16 19.09
C VAL A 544 -5.76 -10.52 18.81
N ASN A 545 -5.41 -11.30 19.83
CA ASN A 545 -4.81 -12.63 19.66
C ASN A 545 -5.71 -13.55 18.79
N GLN A 546 -7.02 -13.61 19.09
CA GLN A 546 -7.98 -14.43 18.34
C GLN A 546 -8.08 -14.00 16.87
N LYS A 547 -8.10 -12.70 16.59
CA LYS A 547 -8.15 -12.19 15.22
C LYS A 547 -6.83 -12.42 14.49
N VAL A 548 -5.68 -12.21 15.12
CA VAL A 548 -4.38 -12.48 14.48
C VAL A 548 -4.27 -13.98 14.14
N LEU A 549 -4.64 -14.90 15.05
CA LEU A 549 -4.70 -16.34 14.75
C LEU A 549 -5.63 -16.70 13.57
N GLN A 550 -6.63 -15.86 13.28
CA GLN A 550 -7.56 -16.07 12.18
C GLN A 550 -7.08 -15.46 10.86
N TYR A 551 -6.48 -14.27 10.88
CA TYR A 551 -6.18 -13.45 9.71
C TYR A 551 -4.69 -13.40 9.33
N ALA A 552 -3.78 -13.92 10.16
CA ALA A 552 -2.34 -13.80 9.95
C ALA A 552 -1.88 -14.36 8.60
N PRO A 553 -0.95 -13.66 7.93
CA PRO A 553 -0.38 -14.10 6.65
C PRO A 553 0.66 -15.21 6.79
N CYS A 554 1.03 -15.57 8.02
CA CYS A 554 2.07 -16.54 8.37
C CYS A 554 1.71 -17.31 9.65
N SER A 555 2.61 -18.16 10.14
CA SER A 555 2.42 -18.89 11.40
C SER A 555 2.37 -17.95 12.59
N VAL A 556 1.64 -18.32 13.64
CA VAL A 556 1.41 -17.47 14.82
C VAL A 556 1.77 -18.24 16.09
N GLY A 557 2.57 -17.65 16.95
CA GLY A 557 2.88 -18.12 18.30
C GLY A 557 2.19 -17.27 19.35
N ILE A 558 1.61 -17.89 20.38
CA ILE A 558 1.17 -17.22 21.61
C ILE A 558 2.09 -17.65 22.74
N LEU A 559 2.76 -16.68 23.35
CA LEU A 559 3.70 -16.90 24.44
C LEU A 559 3.06 -16.56 25.80
N VAL A 560 2.88 -17.59 26.61
CA VAL A 560 2.41 -17.51 27.99
C VAL A 560 3.63 -17.39 28.90
N ASP A 561 3.85 -16.20 29.44
CA ASP A 561 4.97 -15.95 30.37
C ASP A 561 4.61 -16.41 31.78
N ARG A 562 5.46 -17.26 32.35
CA ARG A 562 5.40 -17.73 33.75
C ARG A 562 6.69 -17.42 34.51
N GLY A 563 7.29 -16.26 34.22
CA GLY A 563 8.52 -15.81 34.85
C GLY A 563 9.77 -16.11 34.03
N GLN A 564 9.63 -16.43 32.73
CA GLN A 564 10.77 -16.43 31.82
C GLN A 564 11.48 -15.08 31.86
N GLY A 565 10.75 -13.98 32.05
CA GLY A 565 11.30 -12.63 32.17
C GLY A 565 12.02 -12.28 33.50
N ARG A 566 12.00 -13.15 34.51
CA ARG A 566 12.65 -12.92 35.83
C ARG A 566 14.05 -13.51 35.94
N VAL A 567 14.48 -14.22 34.90
CA VAL A 567 15.81 -14.82 34.80
C VAL A 567 16.78 -13.72 34.37
N ASN A 568 17.66 -13.28 35.29
CA ASN A 568 18.70 -12.30 34.98
C ASN A 568 19.56 -12.80 33.79
N LYS A 569 19.87 -11.90 32.84
CA LYS A 569 20.69 -12.16 31.64
C LYS A 569 21.98 -12.97 31.89
N SER A 570 22.53 -12.94 33.10
CA SER A 570 23.69 -13.73 33.51
C SER A 570 23.50 -15.25 33.40
N SER A 571 22.27 -15.77 33.26
CA SER A 571 22.04 -17.22 33.24
C SER A 571 21.58 -17.81 31.90
N VAL A 572 21.32 -17.06 30.83
CA VAL A 572 21.04 -17.69 29.51
C VAL A 572 22.32 -17.85 28.68
N SER A 573 23.32 -16.99 28.92
CA SER A 573 24.65 -17.15 28.34
C SER A 573 25.53 -18.16 29.09
N GLU A 574 25.23 -18.43 30.38
CA GLU A 574 26.01 -19.36 31.24
C GLU A 574 25.22 -20.56 31.79
N ALA A 575 23.88 -20.56 31.82
CA ALA A 575 23.08 -21.70 32.29
C ALA A 575 22.23 -22.31 31.16
N THR A 576 22.19 -23.64 31.13
CA THR A 576 21.44 -24.42 30.15
C THR A 576 19.94 -24.34 30.44
N GLN A 577 19.17 -23.84 29.48
CA GLN A 577 17.71 -23.83 29.50
C GLN A 577 17.15 -25.14 28.95
N ASN A 578 16.41 -25.86 29.79
CA ASN A 578 15.72 -27.10 29.39
C ASN A 578 14.41 -26.75 28.68
N VAL A 579 14.33 -27.07 27.39
CA VAL A 579 13.17 -26.83 26.53
C VAL A 579 12.55 -28.16 26.14
N VAL A 580 11.21 -28.25 26.20
CA VAL A 580 10.47 -29.44 25.78
C VAL A 580 9.50 -29.13 24.64
N ALA A 581 9.54 -29.92 23.58
CA ALA A 581 8.53 -29.87 22.51
C ALA A 581 7.63 -31.10 22.61
N ILE A 582 6.32 -30.88 22.72
CA ILE A 582 5.34 -31.97 22.75
C ILE A 582 4.81 -32.20 21.34
N PHE A 583 5.05 -33.39 20.82
CA PHE A 583 4.60 -33.79 19.50
C PHE A 583 3.54 -34.88 19.63
N ILE A 584 2.29 -34.53 19.37
CA ILE A 584 1.17 -35.48 19.46
C ILE A 584 0.65 -35.81 18.05
N GLY A 585 0.78 -34.88 17.09
CA GLY A 585 0.53 -35.06 15.66
C GLY A 585 -0.31 -33.93 15.07
N GLY A 586 0.02 -33.52 13.84
CA GLY A 586 -0.70 -32.52 13.06
C GLY A 586 0.13 -31.33 12.59
N ALA A 587 -0.50 -30.48 11.76
CA ALA A 587 0.11 -29.32 11.14
C ALA A 587 0.79 -28.36 12.14
N ASP A 588 0.07 -28.01 13.20
CA ASP A 588 0.57 -27.10 14.23
C ASP A 588 1.76 -27.70 15.01
N ASP A 589 1.71 -29.00 15.34
CA ASP A 589 2.79 -29.69 16.05
C ASP A 589 4.06 -29.80 15.19
N ARG A 590 3.93 -30.00 13.87
CA ARG A 590 5.06 -29.99 12.93
C ARG A 590 5.74 -28.61 12.86
N GLU A 591 4.94 -27.55 12.84
CA GLU A 591 5.45 -26.18 12.86
C GLU A 591 6.16 -25.87 14.20
N ALA A 592 5.53 -26.25 15.31
CA ALA A 592 6.08 -26.12 16.66
C ALA A 592 7.42 -26.87 16.81
N LEU A 593 7.48 -28.11 16.30
CA LEU A 593 8.71 -28.90 16.27
C LEU A 593 9.79 -28.27 15.37
N THR A 594 9.40 -27.65 14.25
CA THR A 594 10.36 -26.91 13.39
C THR A 594 10.96 -25.71 14.14
N LEU A 595 10.17 -24.99 14.93
CA LEU A 595 10.66 -23.89 15.75
C LEU A 595 11.59 -24.40 16.85
N ALA A 596 11.19 -25.44 17.58
CA ALA A 596 12.00 -26.07 18.62
C ALA A 596 13.35 -26.57 18.09
N ALA A 597 13.35 -27.22 16.91
CA ALA A 597 14.55 -27.68 16.22
C ALA A 597 15.52 -26.54 15.84
N ARG A 598 15.00 -25.32 15.63
CA ARG A 598 15.85 -24.14 15.41
C ARG A 598 16.46 -23.66 16.72
N MET A 599 15.70 -23.68 17.82
CA MET A 599 16.16 -23.29 19.16
C MET A 599 17.28 -24.21 19.68
N SER A 600 17.27 -25.50 19.33
CA SER A 600 18.34 -26.44 19.74
C SER A 600 19.71 -26.14 19.12
N ARG A 601 19.82 -25.17 18.22
CA ARG A 601 21.11 -24.68 17.70
C ARG A 601 21.80 -23.70 18.64
N HIS A 602 21.07 -23.15 19.60
CA HIS A 602 21.62 -22.25 20.60
C HIS A 602 22.41 -23.07 21.63
N PRO A 603 23.67 -22.70 21.96
CA PRO A 603 24.51 -23.48 22.86
C PRO A 603 23.97 -23.60 24.28
N GLY A 604 23.12 -22.65 24.69
CA GLY A 604 22.45 -22.65 26.00
C GLY A 604 21.11 -23.40 26.05
N ILE A 605 20.69 -24.11 24.99
CA ILE A 605 19.38 -24.80 24.95
C ILE A 605 19.54 -26.31 24.86
N GLU A 606 18.97 -27.02 25.82
CA GLU A 606 18.81 -28.47 25.79
C GLU A 606 17.37 -28.83 25.39
N LEU A 607 17.18 -29.30 24.16
CA LEU A 607 15.87 -29.66 23.63
C LEU A 607 15.55 -31.13 23.92
N THR A 608 14.39 -31.40 24.53
CA THR A 608 13.78 -32.74 24.58
C THR A 608 12.48 -32.76 23.79
N VAL A 609 12.28 -33.76 22.95
CA VAL A 609 11.04 -33.97 22.20
C VAL A 609 10.28 -35.14 22.78
N ILE A 610 9.05 -34.89 23.23
CA ILE A 610 8.16 -35.91 23.79
C ILE A 610 7.09 -36.23 22.76
N ARG A 611 7.15 -37.43 22.20
CA ARG A 611 6.18 -37.93 21.23
C ARG A 611 5.08 -38.72 21.93
N ILE A 612 3.85 -38.23 21.85
CA ILE A 612 2.68 -38.86 22.48
C ILE A 612 1.89 -39.62 21.41
N LEU A 613 1.80 -40.94 21.56
CA LEU A 613 1.13 -41.84 20.62
C LEU A 613 -0.07 -42.55 21.24
N PRO A 614 -1.09 -42.90 20.45
CA PRO A 614 -2.19 -43.72 20.92
C PRO A 614 -1.72 -45.15 21.21
N ASN A 615 -2.07 -45.66 22.38
CA ASN A 615 -1.81 -47.05 22.75
C ASN A 615 -2.79 -48.03 22.04
N ALA A 616 -2.64 -49.34 22.27
CA ALA A 616 -3.46 -50.36 21.61
C ALA A 616 -4.98 -50.16 21.82
N ALA A 617 -5.41 -49.75 23.03
CA ALA A 617 -6.81 -49.49 23.35
C ALA A 617 -7.35 -48.23 22.64
N ALA A 618 -6.56 -47.16 22.57
CA ALA A 618 -6.90 -45.95 21.82
C ALA A 618 -7.01 -46.22 20.32
N ARG A 619 -6.12 -47.04 19.76
CA ARG A 619 -6.16 -47.45 18.34
C ARG A 619 -7.41 -48.28 18.02
N ALA A 620 -7.82 -49.19 18.91
CA ALA A 620 -9.07 -49.93 18.77
C ALA A 620 -10.29 -48.99 18.76
N ARG A 621 -10.33 -47.99 19.65
CA ARG A 621 -11.41 -46.97 19.65
C ARG A 621 -11.40 -46.08 18.41
N ALA A 622 -10.21 -45.72 17.91
CA ALA A 622 -10.07 -44.99 16.66
C ALA A 622 -10.65 -45.79 15.48
N SER A 623 -10.29 -47.07 15.36
CA SER A 623 -10.83 -47.94 14.31
C SER A 623 -12.35 -48.13 14.39
N ALA A 624 -12.94 -48.11 15.59
CA ALA A 624 -14.38 -48.19 15.78
C ALA A 624 -15.14 -46.90 15.43
N ARG A 625 -14.46 -45.73 15.45
CA ARG A 625 -15.02 -44.42 15.11
C ARG A 625 -14.93 -44.06 13.61
N MET A 626 -14.18 -44.80 12.82
CA MET A 626 -13.89 -44.46 11.43
C MET A 626 -15.12 -44.59 10.51
N THR A 627 -15.47 -43.50 9.82
CA THR A 627 -16.30 -43.52 8.61
C THR A 627 -15.40 -43.54 7.37
N ALA A 628 -15.86 -44.12 6.24
CA ALA A 628 -15.03 -44.37 5.05
C ALA A 628 -14.42 -43.12 4.38
N PHE A 629 -14.94 -41.91 4.62
CA PHE A 629 -14.39 -40.65 4.09
C PHE A 629 -13.37 -39.98 5.02
N ALA A 630 -13.51 -40.14 6.35
CA ALA A 630 -12.59 -39.55 7.32
C ALA A 630 -11.24 -40.30 7.39
N SER A 631 -11.23 -41.59 7.03
CA SER A 631 -10.04 -42.44 7.06
C SER A 631 -8.91 -41.95 6.14
N SER A 632 -9.22 -41.45 4.95
CA SER A 632 -8.17 -41.06 3.98
C SER A 632 -7.41 -39.80 4.39
N GLU A 633 -8.07 -38.81 4.99
CA GLU A 633 -7.40 -37.56 5.41
C GLU A 633 -6.59 -37.78 6.70
N GLU A 634 -7.14 -38.52 7.66
CA GLU A 634 -6.47 -38.82 8.93
C GLU A 634 -5.25 -39.74 8.74
N GLU A 635 -5.35 -40.75 7.85
CA GLU A 635 -4.20 -41.58 7.47
C GLU A 635 -3.14 -40.79 6.72
N ALA A 636 -3.53 -39.91 5.78
CA ALA A 636 -2.57 -39.08 5.05
C ALA A 636 -1.84 -38.11 5.99
N GLN A 637 -2.55 -37.54 6.97
CA GLN A 637 -1.97 -36.67 7.99
C GLN A 637 -1.02 -37.44 8.91
N THR A 638 -1.39 -38.63 9.34
CA THR A 638 -0.54 -39.50 10.18
C THR A 638 0.74 -39.91 9.43
N ARG A 639 0.63 -40.28 8.14
CA ARG A 639 1.80 -40.59 7.29
C ARG A 639 2.71 -39.38 7.13
N ALA A 640 2.13 -38.19 6.92
CA ALA A 640 2.91 -36.95 6.84
C ALA A 640 3.59 -36.59 8.17
N ASP A 641 2.93 -36.85 9.30
CA ASP A 641 3.50 -36.69 10.64
C ASP A 641 4.67 -37.65 10.87
N ASP A 642 4.51 -38.93 10.51
CA ASP A 642 5.56 -39.95 10.61
C ASP A 642 6.76 -39.62 9.72
N GLU A 643 6.53 -39.23 8.46
CA GLU A 643 7.60 -38.86 7.52
C GLU A 643 8.37 -37.63 8.03
N TYR A 644 7.65 -36.61 8.51
CA TYR A 644 8.28 -35.41 9.05
C TYR A 644 9.09 -35.72 10.31
N PHE A 645 8.53 -36.51 11.23
CA PHE A 645 9.20 -36.87 12.47
C PHE A 645 10.45 -37.73 12.22
N THR A 646 10.40 -38.64 11.23
CA THR A 646 11.56 -39.46 10.84
C THR A 646 12.72 -38.58 10.40
N LYS A 647 12.46 -37.59 9.53
CA LYS A 647 13.48 -36.61 9.10
C LYS A 647 14.03 -35.78 10.25
N PHE A 648 13.18 -35.41 11.21
CA PHE A 648 13.62 -34.71 12.42
C PHE A 648 14.52 -35.60 13.29
N TYR A 649 14.11 -36.85 13.50
CA TYR A 649 14.85 -37.82 14.31
C TYR A 649 16.25 -38.07 13.74
N GLU A 650 16.36 -38.32 12.44
CA GLU A 650 17.65 -38.53 11.75
C GLU A 650 18.57 -37.31 11.86
N ARG A 651 18.02 -36.10 11.80
CA ARG A 651 18.82 -34.87 11.76
C ARG A 651 19.23 -34.35 13.13
N TYR A 652 18.37 -34.46 14.14
CA TYR A 652 18.59 -33.82 15.44
C TYR A 652 18.79 -34.83 16.57
N VAL A 653 18.04 -35.94 16.58
CA VAL A 653 18.15 -36.93 17.65
C VAL A 653 19.35 -37.84 17.43
N ALA A 654 19.55 -38.33 16.20
CA ALA A 654 20.70 -39.19 15.89
C ALA A 654 22.05 -38.46 16.05
N GLU A 655 22.08 -37.16 15.76
CA GLU A 655 23.25 -36.28 15.97
C GLU A 655 23.43 -35.82 17.43
N LYS A 656 22.57 -36.30 18.36
CA LYS A 656 22.54 -35.92 19.79
C LYS A 656 22.32 -34.44 20.07
N ALA A 657 21.70 -33.71 19.13
CA ALA A 657 21.30 -32.32 19.30
C ALA A 657 19.94 -32.17 20.02
N ALA A 658 19.15 -33.24 20.13
CA ALA A 658 17.89 -33.26 20.87
C ALA A 658 17.64 -34.62 21.56
N GLY A 659 17.13 -34.58 22.79
CA GLY A 659 16.63 -35.76 23.51
C GLY A 659 15.28 -36.22 22.95
N TYR A 660 14.98 -37.51 23.08
CA TYR A 660 13.73 -38.09 22.60
C TYR A 660 13.08 -39.02 23.62
N VAL A 661 11.77 -38.84 23.83
CA VAL A 661 10.96 -39.67 24.74
C VAL A 661 9.63 -40.02 24.07
N GLU A 662 9.30 -41.30 24.02
CA GLU A 662 7.98 -41.77 23.59
C GLU A 662 7.07 -42.05 24.77
N LYS A 663 5.80 -41.61 24.69
CA LYS A 663 4.76 -41.90 25.68
C LYS A 663 3.52 -42.41 24.96
N HIS A 664 2.96 -43.52 25.44
CA HIS A 664 1.75 -44.11 24.89
C HIS A 664 0.57 -43.84 25.83
N VAL A 665 -0.52 -43.30 25.30
CA VAL A 665 -1.70 -42.89 26.09
C VAL A 665 -3.00 -43.47 25.55
N CYS A 666 -3.94 -43.77 26.45
CA CYS A 666 -5.31 -44.16 26.14
C CYS A 666 -6.16 -42.95 25.76
N ASP A 667 -6.19 -41.93 26.62
CA ASP A 667 -7.17 -40.84 26.62
C ASP A 667 -6.57 -39.50 27.09
N GLY A 668 -7.39 -38.45 27.09
CA GLY A 668 -6.98 -37.12 27.52
C GLY A 668 -6.56 -37.07 28.99
N ALA A 669 -7.15 -37.89 29.86
CA ALA A 669 -6.78 -37.94 31.28
C ALA A 669 -5.36 -38.48 31.49
N GLU A 670 -4.95 -39.49 30.73
CA GLU A 670 -3.57 -39.96 30.71
C GLU A 670 -2.60 -38.91 30.16
N ILE A 671 -3.00 -38.11 29.15
CA ILE A 671 -2.19 -36.98 28.70
C ILE A 671 -1.95 -35.99 29.85
N VAL A 672 -2.99 -35.60 30.59
CA VAL A 672 -2.84 -34.69 31.74
C VAL A 672 -1.89 -35.27 32.79
N LYS A 673 -1.96 -36.59 33.06
CA LYS A 673 -1.02 -37.27 33.98
C LYS A 673 0.42 -37.21 33.47
N VAL A 674 0.64 -37.45 32.18
CA VAL A 674 1.96 -37.34 31.56
C VAL A 674 2.48 -35.91 31.67
N LEU A 675 1.67 -34.90 31.34
CA LEU A 675 2.07 -33.49 31.45
C LEU A 675 2.46 -33.15 32.89
N ARG A 676 1.65 -33.54 33.88
CA ARG A 676 1.95 -33.29 35.31
C ARG A 676 3.24 -33.97 35.77
N SER A 677 3.59 -35.13 35.20
CA SER A 677 4.87 -35.79 35.51
C SER A 677 6.11 -35.04 35.02
N LEU A 678 5.94 -34.08 34.10
CA LEU A 678 7.00 -33.25 33.52
C LEU A 678 7.14 -31.89 34.21
N GLU A 679 6.30 -31.63 35.22
CA GLU A 679 6.37 -30.42 36.01
C GLU A 679 7.77 -30.27 36.63
N SER A 680 8.29 -29.03 36.70
CA SER A 680 9.62 -28.66 37.24
C SER A 680 10.86 -29.13 36.48
N GLN A 681 10.73 -29.99 35.46
CA GLN A 681 11.88 -30.48 34.68
C GLN A 681 12.29 -29.53 33.55
N TYR A 682 11.33 -28.77 33.02
CA TYR A 682 11.50 -27.91 31.86
C TYR A 682 11.05 -26.47 32.14
N GLN A 683 11.73 -25.51 31.51
CA GLN A 683 11.47 -24.08 31.69
C GLN A 683 10.59 -23.49 30.57
N LEU A 684 10.59 -24.12 29.39
CA LEU A 684 9.77 -23.74 28.24
C LEU A 684 9.13 -24.98 27.61
N PHE A 685 7.81 -24.94 27.48
CA PHE A 685 7.02 -25.93 26.75
C PHE A 685 6.62 -25.36 25.39
N ILE A 686 6.90 -26.09 24.31
CA ILE A 686 6.52 -25.73 22.94
C ILE A 686 5.49 -26.76 22.46
N VAL A 687 4.29 -26.28 22.09
CA VAL A 687 3.17 -27.12 21.69
C VAL A 687 2.45 -26.54 20.48
N GLY A 688 1.87 -27.39 19.63
CA GLY A 688 0.94 -26.92 18.60
C GLY A 688 -0.43 -26.59 19.18
N GLN A 689 -1.15 -25.66 18.54
CA GLN A 689 -2.52 -25.29 18.92
C GLN A 689 -3.51 -26.47 18.79
N GLY A 690 -3.33 -27.35 17.79
CA GLY A 690 -4.09 -28.59 17.65
C GLY A 690 -5.53 -28.42 17.16
N ARG A 691 -5.84 -27.31 16.48
CA ARG A 691 -7.21 -26.84 16.17
C ARG A 691 -8.00 -27.72 15.19
N SER A 692 -7.31 -28.53 14.40
CA SER A 692 -7.90 -29.36 13.33
C SER A 692 -7.81 -30.84 13.63
N ARG A 693 -7.54 -31.20 14.89
CA ARG A 693 -7.13 -32.54 15.24
C ARG A 693 -8.28 -33.33 15.85
N ASN A 694 -8.87 -34.20 15.04
CA ASN A 694 -9.85 -35.18 15.49
C ASN A 694 -9.14 -36.44 16.02
N SER A 695 -8.28 -36.32 17.03
CA SER A 695 -7.64 -37.50 17.62
C SER A 695 -8.41 -38.02 18.83
N VAL A 696 -8.51 -39.35 18.93
CA VAL A 696 -9.17 -40.03 20.07
C VAL A 696 -8.50 -39.73 21.41
N ILE A 697 -7.20 -39.42 21.41
CA ILE A 697 -6.42 -39.16 22.62
C ILE A 697 -6.61 -37.73 23.14
N THR A 698 -7.03 -36.79 22.29
CA THR A 698 -7.36 -35.40 22.68
C THR A 698 -8.86 -35.17 22.84
N ASP A 699 -9.67 -36.22 22.66
CA ASP A 699 -11.12 -36.16 22.72
C ASP A 699 -11.60 -35.76 24.13
N GLY A 700 -12.61 -34.90 24.19
CA GLY A 700 -13.12 -34.31 25.43
C GLY A 700 -12.27 -33.17 26.01
N LEU A 701 -10.96 -33.07 25.73
CA LEU A 701 -10.13 -31.99 26.32
C LEU A 701 -10.55 -30.58 25.85
N ALA A 702 -11.06 -30.46 24.63
CA ALA A 702 -11.46 -29.18 24.06
C ALA A 702 -12.74 -28.61 24.69
N GLU A 703 -13.63 -29.45 25.22
CA GLU A 703 -14.89 -29.02 25.83
C GLU A 703 -14.67 -28.29 27.18
N TRP A 704 -13.54 -28.56 27.83
CA TRP A 704 -13.18 -28.00 29.14
C TRP A 704 -12.18 -26.84 29.05
N ALA A 705 -11.83 -26.39 27.83
CA ALA A 705 -10.82 -25.36 27.64
C ALA A 705 -11.37 -23.95 27.93
N GLU A 706 -10.74 -23.20 28.84
CA GLU A 706 -11.11 -21.81 29.14
C GLU A 706 -10.67 -20.85 28.02
N CYS A 707 -9.51 -21.11 27.44
CA CYS A 707 -8.89 -20.30 26.39
C CYS A 707 -8.71 -21.13 25.11
N PRO A 708 -9.75 -21.25 24.25
CA PRO A 708 -9.66 -22.04 23.03
C PRO A 708 -8.58 -21.53 22.05
N GLU A 709 -8.18 -20.26 22.14
CA GLU A 709 -7.10 -19.67 21.34
C GLU A 709 -5.73 -20.34 21.51
N ILE A 710 -5.47 -21.01 22.63
CA ILE A 710 -4.19 -21.71 22.90
C ILE A 710 -4.31 -23.24 22.78
N GLY A 711 -5.49 -23.74 22.39
CA GLY A 711 -5.75 -25.16 22.24
C GLY A 711 -5.84 -25.92 23.57
N PRO A 712 -6.31 -27.18 23.56
CA PRO A 712 -6.59 -27.94 24.78
C PRO A 712 -5.32 -28.21 25.61
N VAL A 713 -4.23 -28.59 24.96
CA VAL A 713 -2.95 -28.88 25.64
C VAL A 713 -2.31 -27.59 26.15
N GLY A 714 -2.33 -26.53 25.34
CA GLY A 714 -1.82 -25.22 25.73
C GLY A 714 -2.59 -24.65 26.92
N ASP A 715 -3.91 -24.80 26.97
CA ASP A 715 -4.75 -24.33 28.08
C ASP A 715 -4.43 -25.05 29.41
N ILE A 716 -4.21 -26.37 29.36
CA ILE A 716 -3.78 -27.14 30.54
C ILE A 716 -2.40 -26.66 31.04
N LEU A 717 -1.44 -26.48 30.12
CA LEU A 717 -0.10 -26.01 30.48
C LEU A 717 -0.11 -24.55 30.96
N ALA A 718 -1.03 -23.74 30.44
CA ALA A 718 -1.21 -22.35 30.83
C ALA A 718 -2.07 -22.17 32.08
N SER A 719 -2.63 -23.24 32.65
CA SER A 719 -3.40 -23.20 33.91
C SER A 719 -2.53 -22.88 35.12
N SER A 720 -3.06 -22.17 36.10
CA SER A 720 -2.34 -21.90 37.36
C SER A 720 -2.04 -23.18 38.15
N GLU A 721 -2.80 -24.25 37.92
CA GLU A 721 -2.62 -25.55 38.59
C GLU A 721 -1.45 -26.38 38.04
N PHE A 722 -0.90 -26.02 36.87
CA PHE A 722 0.10 -26.85 36.19
C PHE A 722 1.53 -26.54 36.62
N SER A 723 1.94 -25.27 36.55
CA SER A 723 3.28 -24.85 36.98
C SER A 723 3.32 -23.35 37.22
N VAL A 724 4.13 -22.93 38.19
CA VAL A 724 4.37 -21.52 38.49
C VAL A 724 5.55 -20.95 37.69
N THR A 725 6.44 -21.80 37.16
CA THR A 725 7.73 -21.37 36.60
C THR A 725 7.92 -21.70 35.12
N ALA A 726 7.16 -22.66 34.58
CA ALA A 726 7.32 -23.08 33.20
C ALA A 726 6.49 -22.21 32.24
N SER A 727 7.16 -21.55 31.28
CA SER A 727 6.48 -20.77 30.24
C SER A 727 6.04 -21.66 29.08
N VAL A 728 5.03 -21.23 28.33
CA VAL A 728 4.41 -22.04 27.26
C VAL A 728 4.34 -21.24 25.98
N LEU A 729 4.86 -21.79 24.89
CA LEU A 729 4.72 -21.25 23.54
C LEU A 729 3.80 -22.16 22.72
N VAL A 730 2.64 -21.64 22.38
CA VAL A 730 1.67 -22.32 21.53
C VAL A 730 1.80 -21.84 20.10
N VAL A 731 2.06 -22.74 19.16
CA VAL A 731 2.28 -22.41 17.74
C VAL A 731 1.09 -22.89 16.90
N GLN A 732 0.60 -22.02 16.02
CA GLN A 732 -0.37 -22.32 14.98
C GLN A 732 0.31 -22.18 13.61
N GLN A 733 0.22 -23.21 12.79
CA GLN A 733 0.76 -23.20 11.43
C GLN A 733 -0.08 -22.31 10.50
N HIS A 734 0.58 -21.68 9.52
CA HIS A 734 -0.10 -20.96 8.45
C HIS A 734 -0.99 -21.89 7.60
N ASP A 735 -2.31 -21.67 7.62
CA ASP A 735 -3.27 -22.37 6.75
C ASP A 735 -3.68 -21.55 5.52
N VAL A 736 -3.13 -21.93 4.36
CA VAL A 736 -3.41 -21.31 3.06
C VAL A 736 -4.87 -21.46 2.64
N ARG A 737 -5.54 -22.58 2.99
CA ARG A 737 -6.93 -22.85 2.58
C ARG A 737 -7.90 -21.91 3.29
N LYS A 738 -7.68 -21.67 4.58
CA LYS A 738 -8.48 -20.74 5.39
C LYS A 738 -8.33 -19.29 4.92
N ARG A 739 -7.10 -18.87 4.60
CA ARG A 739 -6.85 -17.52 4.08
C ARG A 739 -7.55 -17.27 2.74
N LEU A 740 -7.59 -18.27 1.86
CA LEU A 740 -8.31 -18.14 0.58
C LEU A 740 -9.81 -17.92 0.78
N LYS A 741 -10.46 -18.64 1.71
CA LYS A 741 -11.87 -18.43 2.05
C LYS A 741 -12.14 -17.02 2.58
N ILE A 742 -11.29 -16.53 3.49
CA ILE A 742 -11.43 -15.19 4.07
C ILE A 742 -11.27 -14.09 3.00
N ILE A 743 -10.31 -14.25 2.08
CA ILE A 743 -10.12 -13.31 0.97
C ILE A 743 -11.32 -13.33 0.02
N ASP A 744 -11.91 -14.50 -0.24
CA ASP A 744 -13.10 -14.56 -1.09
C ASP A 744 -14.31 -13.88 -0.41
N GLU A 745 -14.41 -13.90 0.92
CA GLU A 745 -15.43 -13.14 1.67
C GLU A 745 -15.17 -11.62 1.73
N GLU A 746 -13.92 -11.17 1.88
CA GLU A 746 -13.56 -9.74 1.92
C GLU A 746 -13.70 -9.02 0.56
N PHE A 747 -13.63 -9.77 -0.54
CA PHE A 747 -13.67 -9.23 -1.90
C PHE A 747 -15.00 -9.46 -2.63
N MET A 748 -16.00 -10.04 -1.98
CA MET A 748 -17.38 -10.02 -2.48
C MET A 748 -17.98 -8.63 -2.23
N PRO A 749 -18.29 -7.85 -3.28
CA PRO A 749 -19.04 -6.61 -3.09
C PRO A 749 -20.46 -6.98 -2.63
N PHE A 750 -20.91 -6.38 -1.53
CA PHE A 750 -22.33 -6.07 -1.40
C PHE A 750 -22.69 -4.95 -2.38
#